data_AF-A0A6A5WG32-F1
#
_entry.id   AF-A0A6A5WG32-F1
#
_cell.length_a   1.000
_cell.length_b   1.000
_cell.length_c   1.000
_cell.angle_alpha   90.00
_cell.angle_beta   90.00
_cell.angle_gamma   90.00
#
_symmetry.space_group_name_H-M   'P 1'
#
loop_
_entity.id
_entity.type
_entity.pdbx_description
1 polymer ?
#
loop_
_entity_poly.entity_id
_entity_poly.type
_entity_poly.pdbx_seq_one_letter_code
_entity_poly.pdbx_strand_id
1 'polypeptide(L)'
;MPSINFTDRANALVHDVFRDKRQVRNGDIRDTAVAPGALHELATVLEVLCDARLLDYAVHQESVRTNFCDNGDLRTSGLSVAVPFWDTLQTKLSEDAVILSNEILISCISGHGDINELCSLLQTATRTHLDGNPYPGSLDANCRLLKTLSYISQDSGIPFAGDILFDHCTSDLYAFHLFVQSYVVIAMTRLPEMVREDETAQISAPVMIAQITAKVLSTQRADGAWGLENSCPQITAFALIILTAVADLGFLAILGMDIQHAIDRGFEAILQHLETEDLSATVSPWVSFEMAKPRFLKSAYILAAAKHANDFLSRRGRKPYKTNQATYKLSKFTAAFHGMPNLSQVPAHQIKAGAIESTFYANKLKAMRNDIFPVTSTKEKNKYFDYIPIMVTVHNIIRGVYAPPVLIWDNSVISMSIFLVDEYMEGNVVSFNESELESLGLAIQRMFEVDYQLVDAASRVRTIACCSSSIGGLSSRVFDALKVFATWGDFLMSYPSLRFASLTDLLNFRVETKNYLLAHLVQLVDNKRLAAQKSANAGPAFERPSMGFALWLQYIGSVHIGAPIGLAWISACMSNKIRGKGKDCFSTVKQKIMACNANAHFGRQSRLFNDYGSVARDDNEDNLNSINFLEFFHEVDELTIKSRKADGVPGDDGTARRKEILLEAAMYERYCQWGVLEELFHELKQEGHKGARVADWLGVYFAGGEQFANMYLSKDITNSVKRE
;
A
#
# COMPACT_ATOMS: atom_id res chain seq x y z
N MET A 1 16.76 -38.75 -10.79
CA MET A 1 17.71 -37.73 -11.27
C MET A 1 19.07 -38.03 -10.69
N PRO A 2 20.17 -37.96 -11.47
CA PRO A 2 21.52 -38.03 -10.89
C PRO A 2 21.65 -36.95 -9.80
N SER A 3 22.19 -37.28 -8.64
CA SER A 3 22.28 -36.35 -7.53
C SER A 3 23.25 -35.22 -7.89
N ILE A 4 22.73 -34.07 -8.31
CA ILE A 4 23.55 -32.87 -8.55
C ILE A 4 24.18 -32.48 -7.21
N ASN A 5 25.51 -32.58 -7.11
CA ASN A 5 26.23 -32.08 -5.94
C ASN A 5 26.43 -30.57 -6.07
N PHE A 6 25.52 -29.79 -5.47
CA PHE A 6 25.58 -28.33 -5.51
C PHE A 6 26.86 -27.77 -4.88
N THR A 7 27.39 -28.40 -3.84
CA THR A 7 28.61 -27.99 -3.14
C THR A 7 29.83 -28.11 -4.06
N ASP A 8 29.96 -29.22 -4.79
CA ASP A 8 31.08 -29.41 -5.73
C ASP A 8 31.04 -28.39 -6.86
N ARG A 9 29.85 -28.11 -7.42
CA ARG A 9 29.68 -27.07 -8.46
C ARG A 9 30.00 -25.67 -7.92
N ALA A 10 29.62 -25.37 -6.68
CA ALA A 10 29.94 -24.09 -6.04
C ALA A 10 31.45 -23.92 -5.80
N ASN A 11 32.14 -24.96 -5.34
CA ASN A 11 33.59 -24.95 -5.17
C ASN A 11 34.31 -24.77 -6.52
N ALA A 12 33.88 -25.49 -7.56
CA ALA A 12 34.41 -25.32 -8.91
C ALA A 12 34.21 -23.89 -9.43
N LEU A 13 33.03 -23.31 -9.21
CA LEU A 13 32.72 -21.92 -9.59
C LEU A 13 33.65 -20.92 -8.88
N VAL A 14 33.88 -21.08 -7.57
CA VAL A 14 34.80 -20.21 -6.82
C VAL A 14 36.23 -20.33 -7.34
N HIS A 15 36.70 -21.55 -7.64
CA HIS A 15 38.01 -21.75 -8.26
C HIS A 15 38.11 -21.08 -9.64
N ASP A 16 37.07 -21.17 -10.45
CA ASP A 16 37.02 -20.53 -11.77
C ASP A 16 37.05 -19.00 -11.66
N VAL A 17 36.32 -18.41 -10.70
CA VAL A 17 36.37 -16.98 -10.40
C VAL A 17 37.79 -16.56 -10.04
N PHE A 18 38.42 -17.26 -9.09
CA PHE A 18 39.80 -16.95 -8.68
C PHE A 18 40.81 -17.11 -9.83
N ARG A 19 40.65 -18.14 -10.67
CA ARG A 19 41.51 -18.38 -11.83
C ARG A 19 41.37 -17.26 -12.86
N ASP A 20 40.15 -16.86 -13.20
CA ASP A 20 39.86 -15.76 -14.12
C ASP A 20 40.50 -14.45 -13.63
N LYS A 21 40.32 -14.11 -12.34
CA LYS A 21 40.91 -12.89 -11.78
C LYS A 21 42.44 -12.93 -11.70
N ARG A 22 43.05 -14.10 -11.47
CA ARG A 22 44.52 -14.27 -11.56
C ARG A 22 45.05 -14.11 -12.98
N GLN A 23 44.33 -14.60 -13.99
CA GLN A 23 44.73 -14.47 -15.40
C GLN A 23 44.69 -13.02 -15.88
N VAL A 24 43.70 -12.23 -15.46
CA VAL A 24 43.65 -10.78 -15.73
C VAL A 24 44.87 -10.06 -15.14
N ARG A 25 45.36 -10.47 -13.98
CA ARG A 25 46.52 -9.87 -13.30
C ARG A 25 47.87 -10.23 -13.92
N ASN A 26 48.01 -11.43 -14.49
CA ASN A 26 49.27 -11.92 -15.07
C ASN A 26 49.48 -11.52 -16.54
N GLY A 27 48.47 -10.95 -17.21
CA GLY A 27 48.62 -10.26 -18.49
C GLY A 27 49.36 -8.94 -18.33
N ASP A 28 50.06 -8.48 -19.37
CA ASP A 28 51.06 -7.38 -19.39
C ASP A 28 50.54 -5.95 -19.04
N ILE A 29 49.40 -5.84 -18.37
CA ILE A 29 48.82 -4.59 -17.89
C ILE A 29 49.28 -4.37 -16.44
N ARG A 30 50.57 -4.08 -16.26
CA ARG A 30 51.17 -3.89 -14.92
C ARG A 30 50.74 -2.61 -14.19
N ASP A 31 49.94 -1.74 -14.82
CA ASP A 31 49.59 -0.41 -14.29
C ASP A 31 48.09 -0.14 -14.06
N THR A 32 47.19 -1.12 -14.17
CA THR A 32 45.76 -0.90 -13.88
C THR A 32 45.31 -1.58 -12.59
N ALA A 33 44.89 -0.78 -11.61
CA ALA A 33 44.15 -1.23 -10.44
C ALA A 33 43.07 -2.26 -10.82
N VAL A 34 42.85 -3.28 -9.98
CA VAL A 34 41.79 -4.28 -10.19
C VAL A 34 40.49 -3.54 -10.51
N ALA A 35 39.92 -3.77 -11.70
CA ALA A 35 38.71 -3.09 -12.12
C ALA A 35 37.62 -3.28 -11.04
N PRO A 36 36.99 -2.20 -10.53
CA PRO A 36 36.03 -2.27 -9.42
C PRO A 36 34.92 -3.33 -9.61
N GLY A 37 34.51 -3.61 -10.86
CA GLY A 37 33.54 -4.65 -11.17
C GLY A 37 33.97 -6.08 -10.85
N ALA A 38 35.28 -6.39 -10.91
CA ALA A 38 35.81 -7.71 -10.59
C ALA A 38 35.73 -8.03 -9.09
N LEU A 39 36.00 -7.03 -8.24
CA LEU A 39 35.85 -7.11 -6.80
C LEU A 39 34.38 -7.28 -6.40
N HIS A 40 33.51 -6.49 -7.02
CA HIS A 40 32.07 -6.60 -6.80
C HIS A 40 31.52 -7.98 -7.17
N GLU A 41 31.88 -8.51 -8.34
CA GLU A 41 31.47 -9.85 -8.77
C GLU A 41 31.93 -10.92 -7.79
N LEU A 42 33.20 -10.92 -7.39
CA LEU A 42 33.72 -11.91 -6.43
C LEU A 42 33.01 -11.82 -5.07
N ALA A 43 32.88 -10.62 -4.50
CA ALA A 43 32.24 -10.42 -3.21
C ALA A 43 30.79 -10.93 -3.23
N THR A 44 30.05 -10.61 -4.29
CA THR A 44 28.66 -11.04 -4.45
C THR A 44 28.54 -12.55 -4.68
N VAL A 45 29.45 -13.16 -5.47
CA VAL A 45 29.48 -14.62 -5.63
C VAL A 45 29.69 -15.31 -4.28
N LEU A 46 30.67 -14.86 -3.50
CA LEU A 46 30.96 -15.42 -2.19
C LEU A 46 29.78 -15.24 -1.23
N GLU A 47 29.21 -14.04 -1.15
CA GLU A 47 28.03 -13.75 -0.33
C GLU A 47 26.87 -14.70 -0.64
N VAL A 48 26.48 -14.80 -1.91
CA VAL A 48 25.34 -15.62 -2.37
C VAL A 48 25.55 -17.10 -2.06
N LEU A 49 26.76 -17.62 -2.27
CA LEU A 49 27.07 -19.02 -1.99
C LEU A 49 27.16 -19.31 -0.47
N CYS A 50 27.66 -18.35 0.32
CA CYS A 50 27.68 -18.43 1.77
C CYS A 50 26.26 -18.44 2.35
N ASP A 51 25.38 -17.55 1.90
CA ASP A 51 23.97 -17.51 2.30
C ASP A 51 23.26 -18.85 2.03
N ALA A 52 23.58 -19.48 0.91
CA ALA A 52 23.08 -20.80 0.53
C ALA A 52 23.75 -21.98 1.27
N ARG A 53 24.76 -21.71 2.13
CA ARG A 53 25.57 -22.72 2.82
C ARG A 53 26.23 -23.70 1.86
N LEU A 54 26.67 -23.20 0.71
CA LEU A 54 27.38 -23.98 -0.32
C LEU A 54 28.90 -23.91 -0.19
N LEU A 55 29.41 -22.99 0.63
CA LEU A 55 30.83 -22.86 0.93
C LEU A 55 31.08 -23.20 2.40
N ASP A 56 32.08 -24.04 2.64
CA ASP A 56 32.64 -24.21 3.97
C ASP A 56 33.61 -23.06 4.24
N TYR A 57 33.23 -22.22 5.20
CA TYR A 57 33.91 -20.98 5.53
C TYR A 57 35.39 -21.19 5.86
N ALA A 58 35.72 -22.29 6.55
CA ALA A 58 37.08 -22.58 6.99
C ALA A 58 38.01 -22.94 5.83
N VAL A 59 37.50 -23.57 4.78
CA VAL A 59 38.29 -24.06 3.64
C VAL A 59 38.67 -22.92 2.69
N HIS A 60 37.76 -21.96 2.50
CA HIS A 60 37.96 -20.85 1.58
C HIS A 60 38.62 -19.64 2.23
N GLN A 61 38.63 -19.55 3.56
CA GLN A 61 39.31 -18.48 4.30
C GLN A 61 40.78 -18.32 3.89
N GLU A 62 41.53 -19.41 3.80
CA GLU A 62 42.96 -19.36 3.45
C GLU A 62 43.18 -18.97 1.99
N SER A 63 42.29 -19.39 1.08
CA SER A 63 42.35 -18.99 -0.34
C SER A 63 41.94 -17.54 -0.55
N VAL A 64 40.93 -17.04 0.17
CA VAL A 64 40.58 -15.62 0.19
C VAL A 64 41.75 -14.82 0.77
N ARG A 65 42.31 -15.27 1.89
CA ARG A 65 43.44 -14.64 2.59
C ARG A 65 44.72 -14.57 1.74
N THR A 66 45.17 -15.67 1.16
CA THR A 66 46.38 -15.68 0.32
C THR A 66 46.22 -14.87 -0.96
N ASN A 67 45.01 -14.80 -1.53
CA ASN A 67 44.76 -13.98 -2.72
C ASN A 67 44.58 -12.48 -2.43
N PHE A 68 44.09 -12.09 -1.24
CA PHE A 68 43.81 -10.69 -0.88
C PHE A 68 44.76 -10.08 0.15
N CYS A 69 45.04 -10.79 1.25
CA CYS A 69 45.74 -10.25 2.42
C CYS A 69 47.27 -10.33 2.27
N ASP A 70 47.80 -11.40 1.70
CA ASP A 70 49.25 -11.62 1.59
C ASP A 70 49.91 -10.90 0.39
N ASN A 71 49.10 -10.34 -0.53
CA ASN A 71 49.57 -9.64 -1.73
C ASN A 71 49.36 -8.11 -1.64
N GLY A 72 49.60 -7.56 -0.44
CA GLY A 72 49.31 -6.19 -0.05
C GLY A 72 49.70 -5.12 -1.08
N ASP A 73 48.67 -4.44 -1.61
CA ASP A 73 48.79 -3.05 -2.06
C ASP A 73 47.47 -2.25 -2.00
N LEU A 74 46.45 -2.75 -1.28
CA LEU A 74 45.27 -1.95 -0.91
C LEU A 74 45.53 -1.08 0.33
N ARG A 75 46.56 -1.40 1.14
CA ARG A 75 46.95 -0.61 2.33
C ARG A 75 48.13 0.35 2.09
N THR A 76 48.97 0.11 1.09
CA THR A 76 50.26 0.83 0.90
C THR A 76 50.27 1.83 -0.26
N SER A 77 49.30 1.79 -1.16
CA SER A 77 49.17 2.76 -2.26
C SER A 77 48.59 4.11 -1.83
N GLY A 78 49.05 4.68 -0.71
CA GLY A 78 48.95 6.12 -0.42
C GLY A 78 47.58 6.80 -0.61
N LEU A 79 46.49 6.03 -0.59
CA LEU A 79 45.13 6.50 -0.75
C LEU A 79 44.70 7.06 0.60
N SER A 80 45.25 8.24 0.90
CA SER A 80 44.60 9.30 1.66
C SER A 80 43.27 9.65 0.97
N VAL A 81 42.30 8.72 1.02
CA VAL A 81 40.90 8.96 0.61
C VAL A 81 40.19 9.84 1.65
N ALA A 82 40.83 10.12 2.78
CA ALA A 82 40.23 10.91 3.84
C ALA A 82 40.21 12.43 3.58
N VAL A 83 41.00 13.04 2.66
CA VAL A 83 41.11 14.53 2.68
C VAL A 83 41.04 15.31 1.34
N PRO A 84 41.55 14.89 0.15
CA PRO A 84 41.32 15.69 -1.07
C PRO A 84 40.35 15.06 -2.08
N PHE A 85 39.69 13.95 -1.72
CA PHE A 85 38.71 13.26 -2.58
C PHE A 85 37.27 13.78 -2.40
N TRP A 86 37.01 14.57 -1.35
CA TRP A 86 35.68 15.02 -0.95
C TRP A 86 35.09 16.16 -1.81
N ASP A 87 35.91 16.96 -2.48
CA ASP A 87 35.45 18.15 -3.21
C ASP A 87 34.83 17.85 -4.59
N THR A 88 34.94 16.61 -5.09
CA THR A 88 34.42 16.21 -6.41
C THR A 88 33.25 15.20 -6.33
N LEU A 89 32.75 14.89 -5.13
CA LEU A 89 32.11 13.59 -4.82
C LEU A 89 30.68 13.65 -4.26
N GLN A 90 29.88 14.65 -4.66
CA GLN A 90 28.48 14.76 -4.22
C GLN A 90 27.48 13.91 -5.03
N THR A 91 27.93 13.13 -6.04
CA THR A 91 27.02 12.49 -7.02
C THR A 91 27.08 10.94 -7.13
N LYS A 92 27.88 10.20 -6.33
CA LYS A 92 28.09 8.74 -6.51
C LYS A 92 28.02 7.84 -5.26
N LEU A 93 27.25 8.23 -4.25
CA LEU A 93 27.13 7.50 -2.97
C LEU A 93 26.63 6.03 -3.07
N SER A 94 25.94 5.62 -4.13
CA SER A 94 25.46 4.22 -4.28
C SER A 94 26.59 3.23 -4.59
N GLU A 95 27.58 3.63 -5.39
CA GLU A 95 28.75 2.79 -5.72
C GLU A 95 29.64 2.60 -4.47
N ASP A 96 29.87 3.67 -3.71
CA ASP A 96 30.72 3.65 -2.51
C ASP A 96 30.12 2.82 -1.37
N ALA A 97 28.81 2.90 -1.16
CA ALA A 97 28.12 2.07 -0.17
C ALA A 97 28.18 0.57 -0.53
N VAL A 98 28.09 0.24 -1.83
CA VAL A 98 28.23 -1.12 -2.33
C VAL A 98 29.68 -1.62 -2.22
N ILE A 99 30.67 -0.77 -2.49
CA ILE A 99 32.09 -1.09 -2.32
C ILE A 99 32.41 -1.32 -0.85
N LEU A 100 32.02 -0.41 0.05
CA LEU A 100 32.24 -0.54 1.49
C LEU A 100 31.49 -1.77 2.04
N SER A 101 30.28 -2.04 1.56
CA SER A 101 29.55 -3.26 1.86
C SER A 101 30.33 -4.51 1.45
N ASN A 102 30.92 -4.51 0.26
CA ASN A 102 31.76 -5.61 -0.23
C ASN A 102 33.03 -5.76 0.61
N GLU A 103 33.68 -4.66 0.97
CA GLU A 103 34.88 -4.68 1.83
C GLU A 103 34.55 -5.26 3.20
N ILE A 104 33.42 -4.87 3.80
CA ILE A 104 33.01 -5.45 5.08
C ILE A 104 32.69 -6.94 4.95
N LEU A 105 31.97 -7.34 3.90
CA LEU A 105 31.70 -8.76 3.63
C LEU A 105 33.01 -9.54 3.47
N ILE A 106 33.98 -9.02 2.70
CA ILE A 106 35.30 -9.64 2.52
C ILE A 106 36.06 -9.67 3.84
N SER A 107 36.04 -8.60 4.63
CA SER A 107 36.68 -8.51 5.94
C SER A 107 36.09 -9.49 6.95
N CYS A 108 34.76 -9.62 6.97
CA CYS A 108 34.06 -10.65 7.74
C CYS A 108 34.56 -12.02 7.29
N ILE A 109 34.43 -12.34 5.99
CA ILE A 109 34.81 -13.64 5.40
C ILE A 109 36.27 -14.00 5.71
N SER A 110 37.20 -13.07 5.51
CA SER A 110 38.64 -13.29 5.70
C SER A 110 39.11 -13.22 7.16
N GLY A 111 38.28 -12.71 8.08
CA GLY A 111 38.70 -12.46 9.47
C GLY A 111 39.77 -11.37 9.59
N HIS A 112 39.78 -10.40 8.67
CA HIS A 112 40.77 -9.31 8.62
C HIS A 112 40.09 -7.93 8.53
N GLY A 113 40.62 -6.95 9.25
CA GLY A 113 40.10 -5.59 9.31
C GLY A 113 39.45 -5.27 10.65
N ASP A 114 39.49 -4.01 11.08
CA ASP A 114 38.70 -3.57 12.22
C ASP A 114 37.25 -3.42 11.76
N ILE A 115 36.45 -4.47 11.99
CA ILE A 115 35.03 -4.47 11.66
C ILE A 115 34.36 -3.24 12.27
N ASN A 116 34.72 -2.84 13.48
CA ASN A 116 34.10 -1.69 14.15
C ASN A 116 34.42 -0.37 13.43
N GLU A 117 35.63 -0.22 12.90
CA GLU A 117 36.02 0.94 12.09
C GLU A 117 35.20 1.01 10.80
N LEU A 118 35.08 -0.11 10.07
CA LEU A 118 34.27 -0.18 8.85
C LEU A 118 32.77 0.02 9.14
N CYS A 119 32.27 -0.46 10.27
CA CYS A 119 30.90 -0.19 10.74
C CYS A 119 30.68 1.30 10.96
N SER A 120 31.61 1.95 11.65
CA SER A 120 31.55 3.38 11.95
C SER A 120 31.58 4.20 10.65
N LEU A 121 32.41 3.81 9.69
CA LEU A 121 32.45 4.42 8.36
C LEU A 121 31.14 4.22 7.61
N LEU A 122 30.57 3.01 7.62
CA LEU A 122 29.31 2.70 6.96
C LEU A 122 28.15 3.49 7.59
N GLN A 123 28.07 3.56 8.92
CA GLN A 123 27.07 4.34 9.64
C GLN A 123 27.21 5.84 9.34
N THR A 124 28.43 6.35 9.28
CA THR A 124 28.70 7.76 8.93
C THR A 124 28.33 8.07 7.49
N ALA A 125 28.69 7.20 6.55
CA ALA A 125 28.30 7.32 5.15
C ALA A 125 26.77 7.27 4.99
N THR A 126 26.11 6.38 5.71
CA THR A 126 24.64 6.25 5.71
C THR A 126 23.96 7.50 6.28
N ARG A 127 24.42 8.03 7.42
CA ARG A 127 23.86 9.26 8.01
C ARG A 127 24.06 10.47 7.08
N THR A 128 25.26 10.61 6.53
CA THR A 128 25.56 11.68 5.57
C THR A 128 24.69 11.57 4.30
N HIS A 129 24.39 10.35 3.85
CA HIS A 129 23.48 10.11 2.73
C HIS A 129 22.03 10.52 3.07
N LEU A 130 21.54 10.16 4.26
CA LEU A 130 20.18 10.43 4.72
C LEU A 130 19.94 11.91 5.06
N ASP A 131 20.94 12.61 5.61
CA ASP A 131 20.80 13.98 6.10
C ASP A 131 21.09 15.06 5.02
N GLY A 132 21.73 14.70 3.91
CA GLY A 132 22.36 15.68 3.01
C GLY A 132 21.95 15.68 1.53
N ASN A 133 21.29 14.65 1.00
CA ASN A 133 21.12 14.51 -0.46
C ASN A 133 19.64 14.39 -0.90
N PRO A 134 19.11 15.29 -1.75
CA PRO A 134 17.76 15.19 -2.30
C PRO A 134 17.63 14.11 -3.40
N TYR A 135 18.70 13.39 -3.75
CA TYR A 135 18.67 12.32 -4.74
C TYR A 135 18.45 10.96 -4.06
N PRO A 136 17.37 10.23 -4.42
CA PRO A 136 17.12 8.90 -3.88
C PRO A 136 18.21 7.94 -4.40
N GLY A 137 18.95 7.32 -3.47
CA GLY A 137 19.83 6.19 -3.82
C GLY A 137 19.04 5.05 -4.46
N SER A 138 19.70 4.25 -5.29
CA SER A 138 19.05 3.12 -5.97
C SER A 138 18.50 2.10 -4.96
N LEU A 139 17.36 1.48 -5.28
CA LEU A 139 16.67 0.57 -4.35
C LEU A 139 17.56 -0.63 -4.01
N ASP A 140 18.27 -1.17 -5.00
CA ASP A 140 19.20 -2.29 -4.85
C ASP A 140 20.43 -1.93 -3.99
N ALA A 141 20.99 -0.72 -4.13
CA ALA A 141 22.08 -0.26 -3.25
C ALA A 141 21.62 -0.13 -1.80
N ASN A 142 20.43 0.45 -1.58
CA ASN A 142 19.83 0.58 -0.24
C ASN A 142 19.54 -0.78 0.39
N CYS A 143 18.99 -1.73 -0.37
CA CYS A 143 18.73 -3.08 0.12
C CYS A 143 20.02 -3.84 0.42
N ARG A 144 21.09 -3.59 -0.35
CA ARG A 144 22.40 -4.20 -0.11
C ARG A 144 23.06 -3.65 1.14
N LEU A 145 22.99 -2.33 1.33
CA LEU A 145 23.42 -1.67 2.57
C LEU A 145 22.68 -2.23 3.78
N LEU A 146 21.35 -2.34 3.70
CA LEU A 146 20.53 -2.93 4.76
C LEU A 146 20.95 -4.36 5.08
N LYS A 147 21.17 -5.18 4.04
CA LYS A 147 21.61 -6.57 4.20
C LYS A 147 22.93 -6.65 4.94
N THR A 148 23.90 -5.84 4.52
CA THR A 148 25.21 -5.79 5.16
C THR A 148 25.11 -5.34 6.61
N LEU A 149 24.33 -4.29 6.87
CA LEU A 149 24.07 -3.85 8.24
C LEU A 149 23.38 -4.92 9.09
N SER A 150 22.47 -5.71 8.52
CA SER A 150 21.81 -6.81 9.23
C SER A 150 22.76 -7.91 9.69
N TYR A 151 23.92 -8.07 9.03
CA TYR A 151 24.97 -9.00 9.43
C TYR A 151 25.90 -8.45 10.52
N ILE A 152 25.95 -7.12 10.66
CA ILE A 152 26.98 -6.41 11.42
C ILE A 152 26.44 -5.80 12.71
N SER A 153 25.22 -5.27 12.66
CA SER A 153 24.61 -4.41 13.67
C SER A 153 23.29 -4.99 14.11
N GLN A 154 23.14 -5.21 15.42
CA GLN A 154 21.82 -5.45 16.02
C GLN A 154 21.04 -4.14 16.26
N ASP A 155 21.60 -2.94 16.01
CA ASP A 155 21.14 -1.70 16.67
C ASP A 155 20.80 -0.50 15.76
N SER A 156 20.66 -0.67 14.45
CA SER A 156 20.46 0.47 13.53
C SER A 156 19.10 0.45 12.82
N GLY A 157 18.16 1.27 13.31
CA GLY A 157 16.93 1.63 12.60
C GLY A 157 17.24 2.62 11.46
N ILE A 158 17.00 2.21 10.21
CA ILE A 158 17.19 3.05 9.03
C ILE A 158 15.85 3.21 8.30
N PRO A 159 15.39 4.45 8.06
CA PRO A 159 14.13 4.69 7.35
C PRO A 159 14.27 4.48 5.83
N PHE A 160 13.23 3.91 5.21
CA PHE A 160 13.07 3.81 3.76
C PHE A 160 12.27 5.01 3.23
N ALA A 161 12.87 5.85 2.40
CA ALA A 161 12.15 6.81 1.57
C ALA A 161 12.94 7.12 0.29
N GLY A 162 12.37 6.85 -0.87
CA GLY A 162 12.97 7.19 -2.16
C GLY A 162 12.17 6.69 -3.35
N ASP A 163 12.31 7.37 -4.49
CA ASP A 163 11.83 6.84 -5.77
C ASP A 163 12.61 5.56 -6.13
N ILE A 164 11.91 4.59 -6.69
CA ILE A 164 12.48 3.31 -7.12
C ILE A 164 13.29 3.55 -8.41
N LEU A 165 14.59 3.78 -8.26
CA LEU A 165 15.56 3.69 -9.35
C LEU A 165 16.34 2.38 -9.20
N PHE A 166 16.50 1.66 -10.30
CA PHE A 166 17.28 0.43 -10.37
C PHE A 166 18.55 0.71 -11.16
N ASP A 167 19.69 0.76 -10.47
CA ASP A 167 20.94 1.18 -11.09
C ASP A 167 21.84 0.00 -11.46
N HIS A 168 21.70 -1.16 -10.79
CA HIS A 168 22.56 -2.32 -11.05
C HIS A 168 21.85 -3.45 -11.81
N CYS A 169 20.56 -3.70 -11.55
CA CYS A 169 19.80 -4.80 -12.18
C CYS A 169 18.45 -4.33 -12.75
N THR A 170 18.14 -4.68 -14.00
CA THR A 170 16.86 -4.37 -14.66
C THR A 170 15.67 -5.12 -14.07
N SER A 171 15.92 -6.20 -13.33
CA SER A 171 14.88 -6.96 -12.63
C SER A 171 14.76 -6.47 -11.19
N ASP A 172 13.56 -6.04 -10.85
CA ASP A 172 13.16 -5.67 -9.48
C ASP A 172 13.28 -6.82 -8.47
N LEU A 173 13.17 -8.07 -8.93
CA LEU A 173 13.36 -9.26 -8.10
C LEU A 173 14.75 -9.30 -7.45
N TYR A 174 15.76 -8.66 -8.05
CA TYR A 174 17.08 -8.52 -7.44
C TYR A 174 17.01 -7.72 -6.13
N ALA A 175 16.47 -6.50 -6.21
CA ALA A 175 16.30 -5.65 -5.03
C ALA A 175 15.37 -6.31 -4.00
N PHE A 176 14.31 -6.98 -4.45
CA PHE A 176 13.36 -7.64 -3.56
C PHE A 176 13.98 -8.81 -2.78
N HIS A 177 14.83 -9.65 -3.38
CA HIS A 177 15.46 -10.73 -2.62
C HIS A 177 16.43 -10.18 -1.57
N LEU A 178 17.18 -9.11 -1.88
CA LEU A 178 18.04 -8.44 -0.91
C LEU A 178 17.23 -7.91 0.27
N PHE A 179 16.12 -7.22 -0.02
CA PHE A 179 15.20 -6.71 1.00
C PHE A 179 14.62 -7.83 1.87
N VAL A 180 14.10 -8.89 1.24
CA VAL A 180 13.50 -10.04 1.92
C VAL A 180 14.50 -10.76 2.81
N GLN A 181 15.71 -11.05 2.31
CA GLN A 181 16.75 -11.69 3.12
C GLN A 181 17.12 -10.84 4.33
N SER A 182 17.29 -9.52 4.13
CA SER A 182 17.57 -8.59 5.22
C SER A 182 16.46 -8.59 6.27
N TYR A 183 15.20 -8.50 5.84
CA TYR A 183 14.05 -8.53 6.74
C TYR A 183 13.97 -9.85 7.51
N VAL A 184 14.22 -11.00 6.87
CA VAL A 184 14.22 -12.30 7.53
C VAL A 184 15.31 -12.40 8.60
N VAL A 185 16.52 -11.91 8.31
CA VAL A 185 17.60 -11.85 9.30
C VAL A 185 17.20 -10.97 10.49
N ILE A 186 16.68 -9.77 10.21
CA ILE A 186 16.17 -8.82 11.21
C ILE A 186 15.06 -9.45 12.06
N ALA A 187 14.08 -10.11 11.44
CA ALA A 187 12.95 -10.71 12.13
C ALA A 187 13.32 -11.96 12.96
N MET A 188 14.34 -12.71 12.53
CA MET A 188 14.82 -13.91 13.22
C MET A 188 15.85 -13.61 14.31
N THR A 189 16.55 -12.48 14.23
CA THR A 189 17.50 -12.04 15.25
C THR A 189 16.78 -11.35 16.41
N ARG A 190 17.32 -11.47 17.64
CA ARG A 190 16.79 -10.76 18.81
C ARG A 190 17.21 -9.30 18.75
N LEU A 191 16.51 -8.51 17.95
CA LEU A 191 16.76 -7.08 17.90
C LEU A 191 16.40 -6.41 19.25
N PRO A 192 17.10 -5.31 19.59
CA PRO A 192 16.78 -4.43 20.70
C PRO A 192 15.32 -3.98 20.65
N GLU A 193 14.77 -3.72 21.82
CA GLU A 193 13.37 -3.33 22.03
C GLU A 193 12.97 -2.09 21.21
N MET A 194 13.92 -1.17 20.99
CA MET A 194 13.73 0.04 20.18
C MET A 194 13.39 -0.24 18.70
N VAL A 195 13.99 -1.27 18.09
CA VAL A 195 13.66 -1.65 16.70
C VAL A 195 12.35 -2.41 16.64
N ARG A 196 11.96 -3.07 17.75
CA ARG A 196 10.66 -3.72 17.83
C ARG A 196 9.53 -2.71 17.83
N GLU A 197 9.68 -1.52 18.40
CA GLU A 197 8.63 -0.49 18.43
C GLU A 197 8.56 0.37 17.16
N ASP A 198 9.52 0.21 16.24
CA ASP A 198 9.59 1.00 15.01
C ASP A 198 8.47 0.62 14.02
N GLU A 199 7.74 1.64 13.55
CA GLU A 199 6.61 1.47 12.61
C GLU A 199 7.06 0.87 11.26
N THR A 200 8.28 1.21 10.83
CA THR A 200 8.82 0.68 9.56
C THR A 200 9.03 -0.83 9.67
N ALA A 201 9.60 -1.31 10.77
CA ALA A 201 9.81 -2.73 11.01
C ALA A 201 8.52 -3.52 11.28
N GLN A 202 7.56 -2.93 11.99
CA GLN A 202 6.31 -3.61 12.37
C GLN A 202 5.21 -3.59 11.31
N ILE A 203 5.21 -2.59 10.42
CA ILE A 203 4.10 -2.36 9.47
C ILE A 203 4.63 -2.28 8.04
N SER A 204 5.46 -1.28 7.73
CA SER A 204 5.87 -1.01 6.34
C SER A 204 6.63 -2.17 5.72
N ALA A 205 7.58 -2.77 6.44
CA ALA A 205 8.36 -3.89 5.95
C ALA A 205 7.51 -5.16 5.74
N PRO A 206 6.70 -5.65 6.72
CA PRO A 206 5.78 -6.75 6.50
C PRO A 206 4.80 -6.55 5.34
N VAL A 207 4.27 -5.32 5.18
CA VAL A 207 3.43 -4.96 4.03
C VAL A 207 4.20 -5.13 2.73
N MET A 208 5.42 -4.59 2.64
CA MET A 208 6.26 -4.76 1.44
C MET A 208 6.56 -6.24 1.17
N ILE A 209 6.83 -7.05 2.20
CA ILE A 209 7.03 -8.50 2.05
C ILE A 209 5.77 -9.18 1.51
N ALA A 210 4.58 -8.81 1.99
CA ALA A 210 3.32 -9.35 1.48
C ALA A 210 3.10 -8.99 0.00
N GLN A 211 3.35 -7.73 -0.37
CA GLN A 211 3.26 -7.24 -1.75
C GLN A 211 4.28 -7.92 -2.68
N ILE A 212 5.55 -8.03 -2.26
CA ILE A 212 6.60 -8.75 -2.98
C ILE A 212 6.20 -10.21 -3.19
N THR A 213 5.74 -10.89 -2.14
CA THR A 213 5.32 -12.30 -2.23
C THR A 213 4.17 -12.45 -3.22
N ALA A 214 3.16 -11.58 -3.17
CA ALA A 214 2.04 -11.60 -4.11
C ALA A 214 2.48 -11.37 -5.56
N LYS A 215 3.42 -10.45 -5.77
CA LYS A 215 4.00 -10.16 -7.08
C LYS A 215 4.76 -11.36 -7.63
N VAL A 216 5.60 -11.99 -6.82
CA VAL A 216 6.35 -13.19 -7.23
C VAL A 216 5.37 -14.33 -7.55
N LEU A 217 4.37 -14.59 -6.72
CA LEU A 217 3.37 -15.63 -7.01
C LEU A 217 2.57 -15.34 -8.30
N SER A 218 2.22 -14.08 -8.54
CA SER A 218 1.38 -13.70 -9.69
C SER A 218 2.13 -13.61 -11.02
N THR A 219 3.46 -13.50 -10.99
CA THR A 219 4.29 -13.36 -12.20
C THR A 219 5.01 -14.66 -12.59
N GLN A 220 4.75 -15.76 -11.87
CA GLN A 220 5.26 -17.08 -12.27
C GLN A 220 4.57 -17.54 -13.55
N ARG A 221 5.37 -17.93 -14.54
CA ARG A 221 4.90 -18.46 -15.81
C ARG A 221 4.36 -19.88 -15.68
N ALA A 222 3.68 -20.34 -16.73
CA ALA A 222 3.13 -21.69 -16.81
C ALA A 222 4.21 -22.79 -16.72
N ASP A 223 5.44 -22.52 -17.15
CA ASP A 223 6.59 -23.43 -17.06
C ASP A 223 7.32 -23.36 -15.70
N GLY A 224 6.82 -22.57 -14.76
CA GLY A 224 7.42 -22.40 -13.43
C GLY A 224 8.51 -21.33 -13.36
N ALA A 225 8.98 -20.77 -14.47
CA ALA A 225 10.01 -19.74 -14.50
C ALA A 225 9.46 -18.33 -14.22
N TRP A 226 10.36 -17.36 -14.01
CA TRP A 226 10.04 -15.93 -13.90
C TRP A 226 10.78 -15.09 -14.94
N GLY A 227 10.15 -14.00 -15.37
CA GLY A 227 10.66 -13.09 -16.41
C GLY A 227 9.96 -13.28 -17.76
N LEU A 228 10.39 -12.53 -18.78
CA LEU A 228 9.87 -12.64 -20.15
C LEU A 228 10.19 -14.00 -20.79
N GLU A 229 9.56 -14.32 -21.92
CA GLU A 229 9.97 -15.44 -22.77
C GLU A 229 11.46 -15.30 -23.13
N ASN A 230 12.25 -16.35 -22.93
CA ASN A 230 13.73 -16.36 -23.04
C ASN A 230 14.49 -15.51 -21.98
N SER A 231 13.84 -15.17 -20.86
CA SER A 231 14.50 -14.47 -19.75
C SER A 231 15.67 -15.27 -19.14
N CYS A 232 16.61 -14.52 -18.55
CA CYS A 232 17.75 -15.10 -17.86
C CYS A 232 17.29 -15.98 -16.67
N PRO A 233 17.74 -17.24 -16.56
CA PRO A 233 17.45 -18.13 -15.42
C PRO A 233 17.80 -17.54 -14.04
N GLN A 234 18.66 -16.52 -14.01
CA GLN A 234 18.97 -15.74 -12.82
C GLN A 234 17.72 -15.05 -12.23
N ILE A 235 16.74 -14.66 -13.05
CA ILE A 235 15.48 -14.06 -12.58
C ILE A 235 14.64 -15.09 -11.82
N THR A 236 14.54 -16.31 -12.34
CA THR A 236 13.94 -17.46 -11.62
C THR A 236 14.68 -17.75 -10.31
N ALA A 237 16.01 -17.63 -10.30
CA ALA A 237 16.80 -17.80 -9.09
C ALA A 237 16.46 -16.75 -8.01
N PHE A 238 16.33 -15.47 -8.38
CA PHE A 238 15.90 -14.41 -7.45
C PHE A 238 14.53 -14.72 -6.85
N ALA A 239 13.56 -15.12 -7.67
CA ALA A 239 12.21 -15.48 -7.22
C ALA A 239 12.23 -16.65 -6.22
N LEU A 240 13.01 -17.70 -6.47
CA LEU A 240 13.13 -18.84 -5.57
C LEU A 240 13.79 -18.47 -4.24
N ILE A 241 14.82 -17.62 -4.26
CA ILE A 241 15.45 -17.11 -3.04
C ILE A 241 14.43 -16.32 -2.21
N ILE A 242 13.61 -15.47 -2.85
CA ILE A 242 12.52 -14.75 -2.17
C ILE A 242 11.55 -15.75 -1.54
N LEU A 243 10.99 -16.67 -2.33
CA LEU A 243 9.93 -17.58 -1.87
C LEU A 243 10.41 -18.49 -0.73
N THR A 244 11.62 -19.03 -0.84
CA THR A 244 12.20 -19.89 0.20
C THR A 244 12.52 -19.12 1.49
N ALA A 245 12.92 -17.85 1.39
CA ALA A 245 13.14 -16.99 2.54
C ALA A 245 11.84 -16.61 3.27
N VAL A 246 10.77 -16.27 2.52
CA VAL A 246 9.49 -15.87 3.12
C VAL A 246 8.63 -17.04 3.60
N ALA A 247 8.90 -18.28 3.14
CA ALA A 247 8.09 -19.45 3.48
C ALA A 247 8.00 -19.74 4.98
N ASP A 248 8.99 -19.28 5.76
CA ASP A 248 9.06 -19.45 7.20
C ASP A 248 8.45 -18.27 8.00
N LEU A 249 7.89 -17.26 7.34
CA LEU A 249 7.25 -16.11 7.99
C LEU A 249 5.82 -16.44 8.41
N GLY A 250 5.56 -16.44 9.72
CA GLY A 250 4.27 -16.85 10.29
C GLY A 250 3.06 -16.04 9.83
N PHE A 251 3.22 -14.76 9.49
CA PHE A 251 2.13 -13.92 8.97
C PHE A 251 1.74 -14.27 7.52
N LEU A 252 2.59 -15.00 6.79
CA LEU A 252 2.30 -15.51 5.44
C LEU A 252 1.73 -16.94 5.45
N ALA A 253 1.45 -17.53 6.62
CA ALA A 253 1.06 -18.93 6.73
C ALA A 253 -0.14 -19.33 5.85
N ILE A 254 -1.09 -18.42 5.61
CA ILE A 254 -2.26 -18.68 4.72
C ILE A 254 -1.85 -18.87 3.23
N LEU A 255 -0.70 -18.32 2.82
CA LEU A 255 -0.11 -18.49 1.49
C LEU A 255 0.82 -19.72 1.40
N GLY A 256 1.00 -20.48 2.49
CA GLY A 256 2.04 -21.52 2.56
C GLY A 256 1.95 -22.57 1.46
N MET A 257 0.74 -22.99 1.07
CA MET A 257 0.56 -23.94 -0.04
C MET A 257 0.86 -23.31 -1.40
N ASP A 258 0.48 -22.04 -1.58
CA ASP A 258 0.72 -21.31 -2.83
C ASP A 258 2.25 -21.09 -3.03
N ILE A 259 2.96 -20.71 -1.96
CA ILE A 259 4.42 -20.57 -1.92
C ILE A 259 5.10 -21.92 -2.20
N GLN A 260 4.67 -22.99 -1.53
CA GLN A 260 5.21 -24.32 -1.74
C GLN A 260 5.09 -24.78 -3.20
N HIS A 261 3.91 -24.60 -3.80
CA HIS A 261 3.68 -25.00 -5.18
C HIS A 261 4.52 -24.16 -6.17
N ALA A 262 4.67 -22.86 -5.90
CA ALA A 262 5.52 -22.00 -6.71
C ALA A 262 7.01 -22.40 -6.62
N ILE A 263 7.50 -22.76 -5.43
CA ILE A 263 8.87 -23.27 -5.23
C ILE A 263 9.08 -24.58 -5.98
N ASP A 264 8.13 -25.53 -5.89
CA ASP A 264 8.22 -26.82 -6.61
C ASP A 264 8.44 -26.60 -8.11
N ARG A 265 7.57 -25.82 -8.76
CA ARG A 265 7.64 -25.55 -10.21
C ARG A 265 8.88 -24.75 -10.60
N GLY A 266 9.24 -23.75 -9.80
CA GLY A 266 10.43 -22.94 -10.04
C GLY A 266 11.73 -23.75 -9.95
N PHE A 267 11.77 -24.68 -9.00
CA PHE A 267 12.91 -25.57 -8.83
C PHE A 267 13.05 -26.52 -10.02
N GLU A 268 11.96 -27.10 -10.51
CA GLU A 268 11.96 -27.91 -11.74
C GLU A 268 12.51 -27.14 -12.94
N ALA A 269 12.10 -25.88 -13.12
CA ALA A 269 12.60 -25.01 -14.19
C ALA A 269 14.13 -24.76 -14.07
N ILE A 270 14.65 -24.57 -12.85
CA ILE A 270 16.10 -24.44 -12.62
C ILE A 270 16.83 -25.75 -12.91
N LEU A 271 16.29 -26.90 -12.50
CA LEU A 271 16.92 -28.20 -12.75
C LEU A 271 17.05 -28.48 -14.24
N GLN A 272 15.99 -28.22 -15.02
CA GLN A 272 16.04 -28.35 -16.48
C GLN A 272 17.17 -27.49 -17.09
N HIS A 273 17.34 -26.26 -16.62
CA HIS A 273 18.42 -25.39 -17.07
C HIS A 273 19.82 -25.92 -16.69
N LEU A 274 19.97 -26.47 -15.49
CA LEU A 274 21.23 -27.05 -15.02
C LEU A 274 21.63 -28.33 -15.77
N GLU A 275 20.66 -29.05 -16.34
CA GLU A 275 20.86 -30.27 -17.14
C GLU A 275 21.24 -29.96 -18.59
N THR A 276 20.66 -28.92 -19.19
CA THR A 276 20.92 -28.58 -20.60
C THR A 276 22.22 -27.79 -20.80
N GLU A 277 22.79 -27.24 -19.73
CA GLU A 277 23.93 -26.30 -19.76
C GLU A 277 23.77 -25.17 -20.78
N ASP A 278 22.52 -24.84 -21.13
CA ASP A 278 22.21 -23.89 -22.19
C ASP A 278 22.43 -22.46 -21.68
N LEU A 279 23.69 -22.04 -21.64
CA LEU A 279 24.10 -20.70 -21.25
C LEU A 279 23.74 -19.64 -22.31
N SER A 280 23.11 -20.03 -23.43
CA SER A 280 22.82 -19.14 -24.57
C SER A 280 21.82 -18.03 -24.28
N ALA A 281 21.19 -17.98 -23.09
CA ALA A 281 20.36 -16.85 -22.67
C ALA A 281 21.10 -15.51 -22.88
N THR A 282 20.67 -14.77 -23.90
CA THR A 282 21.43 -13.66 -24.50
C THR A 282 21.32 -12.34 -23.72
N VAL A 283 20.34 -12.22 -22.82
CA VAL A 283 20.03 -10.95 -22.14
C VAL A 283 20.37 -11.04 -20.65
N SER A 284 21.51 -10.47 -20.29
CA SER A 284 21.91 -10.23 -18.89
C SER A 284 20.98 -9.19 -18.26
N PRO A 285 20.48 -9.40 -17.02
CA PRO A 285 19.67 -8.40 -16.35
C PRO A 285 20.50 -7.24 -15.78
N TRP A 286 21.83 -7.28 -15.83
CA TRP A 286 22.70 -6.26 -15.24
C TRP A 286 22.85 -5.02 -16.15
N VAL A 287 22.59 -3.81 -15.61
CA VAL A 287 22.50 -2.53 -16.37
C VAL A 287 23.87 -1.93 -16.70
N SER A 288 24.87 -2.07 -15.83
CA SER A 288 26.16 -1.39 -16.03
C SER A 288 27.33 -2.13 -15.39
N PHE A 289 28.18 -2.69 -16.25
CA PHE A 289 29.64 -2.62 -16.18
C PHE A 289 30.09 -2.74 -17.64
N GLU A 290 30.29 -1.61 -18.33
CA GLU A 290 30.68 -1.56 -19.75
C GLU A 290 31.98 -2.33 -20.06
N MET A 291 32.72 -2.77 -19.03
CA MET A 291 33.98 -3.50 -19.18
C MET A 291 33.95 -4.98 -18.77
N ALA A 292 32.88 -5.51 -18.16
CA ALA A 292 32.78 -6.94 -17.84
C ALA A 292 31.33 -7.38 -17.58
N LYS A 293 30.76 -8.20 -18.48
CA LYS A 293 29.53 -8.94 -18.16
C LYS A 293 29.85 -9.88 -16.98
N PRO A 294 29.14 -9.82 -15.84
CA PRO A 294 29.42 -10.69 -14.71
C PRO A 294 29.11 -12.14 -15.07
N ARG A 295 30.14 -12.91 -15.43
CA ARG A 295 30.04 -14.27 -15.92
C ARG A 295 29.66 -15.25 -14.82
N PHE A 296 30.08 -14.97 -13.58
CA PHE A 296 29.96 -15.92 -12.47
C PHE A 296 28.72 -15.68 -11.61
N LEU A 297 28.16 -14.47 -11.61
CA LEU A 297 26.95 -14.16 -10.82
C LEU A 297 25.76 -15.03 -11.22
N LYS A 298 25.52 -15.21 -12.51
CA LYS A 298 24.43 -16.07 -13.01
C LYS A 298 24.52 -17.46 -12.38
N SER A 299 25.67 -18.10 -12.46
CA SER A 299 25.89 -19.44 -11.90
C SER A 299 25.76 -19.48 -10.39
N ALA A 300 26.30 -18.48 -9.68
CA ALA A 300 26.20 -18.40 -8.22
C ALA A 300 24.75 -18.33 -7.74
N TYR A 301 23.95 -17.45 -8.34
CA TYR A 301 22.53 -17.31 -7.99
C TYR A 301 21.73 -18.57 -8.33
N ILE A 302 21.96 -19.19 -9.49
CA ILE A 302 21.25 -20.43 -9.87
C ILE A 302 21.57 -21.55 -8.88
N LEU A 303 22.84 -21.74 -8.50
CA LEU A 303 23.25 -22.75 -7.53
C LEU A 303 22.66 -22.48 -6.14
N ALA A 304 22.70 -21.23 -5.69
CA ALA A 304 22.11 -20.82 -4.41
C ALA A 304 20.60 -21.07 -4.38
N ALA A 305 19.87 -20.66 -5.42
CA ALA A 305 18.43 -20.89 -5.53
C ALA A 305 18.09 -22.37 -5.56
N ALA A 306 18.83 -23.19 -6.32
CA ALA A 306 18.65 -24.63 -6.37
C ALA A 306 18.86 -25.26 -4.98
N LYS A 307 19.90 -24.83 -4.25
CA LYS A 307 20.17 -25.30 -2.89
C LYS A 307 19.07 -24.93 -1.91
N HIS A 308 18.65 -23.65 -1.89
CA HIS A 308 17.58 -23.18 -1.00
C HIS A 308 16.27 -23.91 -1.27
N ALA A 309 15.90 -24.08 -2.54
CA ALA A 309 14.71 -24.83 -2.92
C ALA A 309 14.83 -26.30 -2.50
N ASN A 310 15.93 -26.97 -2.83
CA ASN A 310 16.15 -28.37 -2.43
C ASN A 310 16.07 -28.57 -0.90
N ASP A 311 16.66 -27.68 -0.12
CA ASP A 311 16.61 -27.72 1.35
C ASP A 311 15.19 -27.50 1.88
N PHE A 312 14.45 -26.57 1.27
CA PHE A 312 13.05 -26.33 1.60
C PHE A 312 12.19 -27.57 1.29
N LEU A 313 12.35 -28.16 0.10
CA LEU A 313 11.64 -29.37 -0.30
C LEU A 313 12.04 -30.61 0.49
N SER A 314 13.29 -30.70 0.93
CA SER A 314 13.75 -31.79 1.80
C SER A 314 13.15 -31.71 3.21
N ARG A 315 12.72 -30.51 3.65
CA ARG A 315 11.98 -30.30 4.90
C ARG A 315 10.47 -30.59 4.76
N ARG A 316 9.98 -30.90 3.55
CA ARG A 316 8.57 -31.18 3.25
C ARG A 316 8.09 -32.36 4.10
N GLY A 317 7.12 -32.12 4.97
CA GLY A 317 6.62 -33.11 5.94
C GLY A 317 6.85 -32.73 7.42
N ARG A 318 7.66 -31.69 7.72
CA ARG A 318 7.53 -31.01 9.02
C ARG A 318 6.11 -30.47 9.13
N LYS A 319 5.46 -30.68 10.29
CA LYS A 319 4.04 -30.33 10.50
C LYS A 319 3.80 -28.91 9.95
N PRO A 320 2.74 -28.69 9.14
CA PRO A 320 2.40 -27.36 8.68
C PRO A 320 2.34 -26.42 9.88
N TYR A 321 2.72 -25.15 9.68
CA TYR A 321 2.55 -24.10 10.69
C TYR A 321 1.19 -24.31 11.35
N LYS A 322 1.18 -24.56 12.68
CA LYS A 322 -0.08 -24.78 13.40
C LYS A 322 -0.98 -23.62 13.03
N THR A 323 -2.06 -23.91 12.31
CA THR A 323 -3.01 -22.90 11.88
C THR A 323 -3.52 -22.25 13.14
N ASN A 324 -3.05 -21.03 13.42
CA ASN A 324 -3.45 -20.34 14.62
C ASN A 324 -4.84 -19.72 14.37
N GLN A 325 -5.47 -19.22 15.42
CA GLN A 325 -6.78 -18.61 15.31
C GLN A 325 -6.80 -17.42 14.34
N ALA A 326 -5.69 -16.68 14.21
CA ALA A 326 -5.57 -15.56 13.29
C ALA A 326 -5.58 -16.02 11.83
N THR A 327 -4.82 -17.07 11.48
CA THR A 327 -4.84 -17.68 10.15
C THR A 327 -6.23 -18.19 9.79
N TYR A 328 -6.92 -18.86 10.72
CA TYR A 328 -8.28 -19.35 10.48
C TYR A 328 -9.29 -18.22 10.24
N LYS A 329 -9.23 -17.14 11.05
CA LYS A 329 -10.06 -15.94 10.83
C LYS A 329 -9.79 -15.34 9.46
N LEU A 330 -8.51 -15.22 9.09
CA LEU A 330 -8.10 -14.69 7.79
C LEU A 330 -8.60 -15.57 6.64
N SER A 331 -8.56 -16.90 6.76
CA SER A 331 -9.08 -17.82 5.75
C SER A 331 -10.59 -17.67 5.52
N LYS A 332 -11.37 -17.51 6.59
CA LYS A 332 -12.81 -17.21 6.46
C LYS A 332 -13.04 -15.88 5.78
N PHE A 333 -12.25 -14.87 6.14
CA PHE A 333 -12.33 -13.55 5.56
C PHE A 333 -12.02 -13.58 4.05
N THR A 334 -10.94 -14.26 3.65
CA THR A 334 -10.60 -14.43 2.23
C THR A 334 -11.65 -15.20 1.45
N ALA A 335 -12.26 -16.22 2.07
CA ALA A 335 -13.33 -16.99 1.42
C ALA A 335 -14.58 -16.14 1.18
N ALA A 336 -14.91 -15.21 2.10
CA ALA A 336 -16.01 -14.28 1.91
C ALA A 336 -15.76 -13.33 0.72
N PHE A 337 -14.55 -12.78 0.60
CA PHE A 337 -14.19 -11.93 -0.55
C PHE A 337 -14.16 -12.71 -1.87
N HIS A 338 -13.60 -13.91 -1.88
CA HIS A 338 -13.59 -14.78 -3.07
C HIS A 338 -15.01 -15.20 -3.49
N GLY A 339 -15.98 -15.23 -2.56
CA GLY A 339 -17.38 -15.51 -2.87
C GLY A 339 -18.11 -14.38 -3.59
N MET A 340 -17.53 -13.18 -3.64
CA MET A 340 -18.16 -12.02 -4.28
C MET A 340 -18.06 -12.15 -5.81
N PRO A 341 -19.12 -11.82 -6.58
CA PRO A 341 -19.13 -12.00 -8.03
C PRO A 341 -17.92 -11.38 -8.75
N ASN A 342 -17.55 -10.15 -8.36
CA ASN A 342 -16.45 -9.40 -8.96
C ASN A 342 -15.04 -9.91 -8.60
N LEU A 343 -14.92 -10.80 -7.60
CA LEU A 343 -13.65 -11.38 -7.15
C LEU A 343 -13.60 -12.91 -7.33
N SER A 344 -14.68 -13.53 -7.79
CA SER A 344 -14.81 -14.99 -7.88
C SER A 344 -13.83 -15.67 -8.83
N GLN A 345 -13.31 -14.91 -9.82
CA GLN A 345 -12.33 -15.38 -10.80
C GLN A 345 -10.89 -14.97 -10.46
N VAL A 346 -10.70 -14.22 -9.39
CA VAL A 346 -9.38 -13.75 -8.97
C VAL A 346 -8.62 -14.91 -8.34
N PRO A 347 -7.34 -15.14 -8.70
CA PRO A 347 -6.52 -16.16 -8.07
C PRO A 347 -6.51 -16.03 -6.54
N ALA A 348 -6.79 -17.12 -5.83
CA ALA A 348 -6.97 -17.10 -4.37
C ALA A 348 -5.75 -16.54 -3.62
N HIS A 349 -4.53 -16.72 -4.14
CA HIS A 349 -3.30 -16.17 -3.54
C HIS A 349 -3.29 -14.64 -3.54
N GLN A 350 -3.91 -13.98 -4.51
CA GLN A 350 -3.99 -12.51 -4.56
C GLN A 350 -4.91 -11.97 -3.46
N ILE A 351 -6.08 -12.59 -3.27
CA ILE A 351 -7.01 -12.23 -2.19
C ILE A 351 -6.37 -12.49 -0.83
N LYS A 352 -5.71 -13.65 -0.65
CA LYS A 352 -4.96 -13.98 0.57
C LYS A 352 -3.88 -12.95 0.89
N ALA A 353 -3.09 -12.53 -0.10
CA ALA A 353 -2.05 -11.54 0.10
C ALA A 353 -2.61 -10.16 0.47
N GLY A 354 -3.65 -9.69 -0.24
CA GLY A 354 -4.34 -8.44 0.12
C GLY A 354 -4.92 -8.50 1.54
N ALA A 355 -5.48 -9.65 1.94
CA ALA A 355 -5.98 -9.86 3.29
C ALA A 355 -4.85 -9.84 4.34
N ILE A 356 -3.70 -10.47 4.09
CA ILE A 356 -2.52 -10.38 4.98
C ILE A 356 -2.12 -8.91 5.15
N GLU A 357 -1.93 -8.20 4.03
CA GLU A 357 -1.54 -6.79 4.01
C GLU A 357 -2.51 -5.94 4.84
N SER A 358 -3.83 -6.18 4.71
CA SER A 358 -4.86 -5.43 5.42
C SER A 358 -4.76 -5.51 6.95
N THR A 359 -4.23 -6.61 7.48
CA THR A 359 -4.17 -6.83 8.95
C THR A 359 -3.24 -5.85 9.65
N PHE A 360 -2.18 -5.41 8.99
CA PHE A 360 -1.22 -4.45 9.56
C PHE A 360 -1.87 -3.07 9.74
N TYR A 361 -2.65 -2.63 8.74
CA TYR A 361 -3.38 -1.36 8.81
C TYR A 361 -4.57 -1.41 9.76
N ALA A 362 -5.31 -2.53 9.81
CA ALA A 362 -6.47 -2.68 10.68
C ALA A 362 -6.09 -2.48 12.17
N ASN A 363 -4.94 -3.01 12.59
CA ASN A 363 -4.44 -2.82 13.95
C ASN A 363 -4.06 -1.36 14.22
N LYS A 364 -3.39 -0.70 13.26
CA LYS A 364 -2.99 0.70 13.38
C LYS A 364 -4.20 1.65 13.42
N LEU A 365 -5.23 1.41 12.61
CA LEU A 365 -6.47 2.19 12.65
C LEU A 365 -7.19 2.06 14.00
N LYS A 366 -7.27 0.84 14.56
CA LYS A 366 -7.90 0.61 15.87
C LYS A 366 -7.22 1.38 16.99
N ALA A 367 -5.90 1.55 16.93
CA ALA A 367 -5.15 2.33 17.90
C ALA A 367 -5.45 3.84 17.80
N MET A 368 -5.59 4.36 16.58
CA MET A 368 -5.78 5.80 16.30
C MET A 368 -7.21 6.30 16.53
N ARG A 369 -8.23 5.43 16.54
CA ARG A 369 -9.66 5.83 16.63
C ARG A 369 -9.91 6.90 17.70
N ASN A 370 -9.37 6.65 18.90
CA ASN A 370 -9.67 7.45 20.09
C ASN A 370 -8.91 8.79 20.13
N ASP A 371 -7.98 9.01 19.20
CA ASP A 371 -7.22 10.25 19.11
C ASP A 371 -8.05 11.37 18.45
N ILE A 372 -9.11 11.00 17.72
CA ILE A 372 -9.87 11.91 16.85
C ILE A 372 -11.31 12.10 17.35
N PHE A 373 -12.03 10.99 17.61
CA PHE A 373 -13.42 11.02 18.06
C PHE A 373 -13.57 10.36 19.43
N PRO A 374 -14.48 10.88 20.28
CA PRO A 374 -14.79 10.24 21.56
C PRO A 374 -15.40 8.86 21.34
N VAL A 375 -15.17 7.95 22.30
CA VAL A 375 -15.78 6.61 22.26
C VAL A 375 -17.29 6.74 22.36
N THR A 376 -17.98 6.26 21.34
CA THR A 376 -19.44 6.18 21.24
C THR A 376 -19.97 4.93 21.95
N SER A 377 -21.23 4.99 22.39
CA SER A 377 -21.89 3.89 23.13
C SER A 377 -22.59 2.84 22.25
N THR A 378 -22.41 2.93 20.92
CA THR A 378 -22.97 2.07 19.88
C THR A 378 -22.46 0.63 20.00
N LYS A 379 -23.39 -0.34 19.97
CA LYS A 379 -23.13 -1.78 20.27
C LYS A 379 -22.30 -2.49 19.19
N GLU A 380 -22.29 -2.00 17.95
CA GLU A 380 -21.61 -2.64 16.82
C GLU A 380 -20.11 -2.30 16.76
N LYS A 381 -19.38 -3.02 17.60
CA LYS A 381 -17.93 -2.98 17.82
C LYS A 381 -17.12 -3.01 16.52
N ASN A 382 -16.60 -1.87 16.07
CA ASN A 382 -15.31 -1.77 15.36
C ASN A 382 -15.10 -2.75 14.16
N LYS A 383 -16.16 -3.26 13.53
CA LYS A 383 -16.04 -4.28 12.47
C LYS A 383 -15.51 -3.67 11.17
N TYR A 384 -15.89 -2.42 10.90
CA TYR A 384 -15.44 -1.68 9.71
C TYR A 384 -13.92 -1.52 9.64
N PHE A 385 -13.20 -1.56 10.76
CA PHE A 385 -11.73 -1.54 10.78
C PHE A 385 -11.08 -2.73 10.07
N ASP A 386 -11.75 -3.89 10.05
CA ASP A 386 -11.25 -5.06 9.32
C ASP A 386 -11.57 -4.95 7.81
N TYR A 387 -12.64 -4.22 7.46
CA TYR A 387 -13.10 -4.04 6.08
C TYR A 387 -12.39 -2.90 5.33
N ILE A 388 -12.12 -1.77 5.99
CA ILE A 388 -11.53 -0.58 5.35
C ILE A 388 -10.23 -0.90 4.61
N PRO A 389 -9.21 -1.51 5.26
CA PRO A 389 -7.94 -1.68 4.57
C PRO A 389 -8.01 -2.75 3.48
N ILE A 390 -8.80 -3.82 3.68
CA ILE A 390 -8.85 -4.90 2.70
C ILE A 390 -9.46 -4.47 1.37
N MET A 391 -10.39 -3.51 1.38
CA MET A 391 -10.93 -2.95 0.14
C MET A 391 -9.82 -2.39 -0.74
N VAL A 392 -8.86 -1.71 -0.13
CA VAL A 392 -7.77 -1.05 -0.85
C VAL A 392 -6.67 -2.06 -1.18
N THR A 393 -6.25 -2.90 -0.21
CA THR A 393 -5.12 -3.82 -0.38
C THR A 393 -5.40 -4.93 -1.38
N VAL A 394 -6.63 -5.49 -1.42
CA VAL A 394 -6.97 -6.53 -2.40
C VAL A 394 -6.90 -5.96 -3.82
N HIS A 395 -7.45 -4.77 -4.05
CA HIS A 395 -7.38 -4.12 -5.36
C HIS A 395 -5.98 -3.62 -5.71
N ASN A 396 -5.16 -3.25 -4.72
CA ASN A 396 -3.74 -2.96 -4.91
C ASN A 396 -2.98 -4.17 -5.50
N ILE A 397 -3.27 -5.37 -5.01
CA ILE A 397 -2.64 -6.63 -5.43
C ILE A 397 -3.20 -7.10 -6.78
N ILE A 398 -4.53 -7.17 -6.94
CA ILE A 398 -5.18 -7.68 -8.16
C ILE A 398 -4.79 -6.86 -9.39
N ARG A 399 -4.70 -5.53 -9.22
CA ARG A 399 -4.32 -4.62 -10.30
C ARG A 399 -2.81 -4.61 -10.57
N GLY A 400 -2.01 -5.30 -9.74
CA GLY A 400 -0.56 -5.33 -9.87
C GLY A 400 0.11 -3.97 -9.64
N VAL A 401 -0.53 -3.08 -8.86
CA VAL A 401 -0.03 -1.71 -8.64
C VAL A 401 1.05 -1.69 -7.55
N TYR A 402 0.88 -2.46 -6.49
CA TYR A 402 1.82 -2.54 -5.35
C TYR A 402 2.21 -1.15 -4.82
N ALA A 403 1.19 -0.32 -4.55
CA ALA A 403 1.37 1.03 -4.06
C ALA A 403 2.12 1.07 -2.72
N PRO A 404 2.89 2.14 -2.45
CA PRO A 404 3.64 2.28 -1.21
C PRO A 404 2.74 2.19 0.03
N PRO A 405 3.23 1.63 1.15
CA PRO A 405 2.42 1.44 2.36
C PRO A 405 1.74 2.73 2.85
N VAL A 406 2.43 3.87 2.72
CA VAL A 406 1.90 5.19 3.11
C VAL A 406 0.64 5.57 2.32
N LEU A 407 0.51 5.19 1.05
CA LEU A 407 -0.69 5.52 0.27
C LEU A 407 -1.91 4.73 0.77
N ILE A 408 -1.73 3.43 1.01
CA ILE A 408 -2.79 2.55 1.52
C ILE A 408 -3.22 3.03 2.91
N TRP A 409 -2.25 3.47 3.72
CA TRP A 409 -2.50 4.09 5.01
C TRP A 409 -3.31 5.39 4.87
N ASP A 410 -2.90 6.32 4.01
CA ASP A 410 -3.60 7.58 3.78
C ASP A 410 -5.06 7.36 3.34
N ASN A 411 -5.31 6.34 2.50
CA ASN A 411 -6.66 5.93 2.10
C ASN A 411 -7.47 5.32 3.27
N SER A 412 -6.81 4.48 4.07
CA SER A 412 -7.43 3.87 5.24
C SER A 412 -7.84 4.91 6.29
N VAL A 413 -7.01 5.96 6.50
CA VAL A 413 -7.28 7.06 7.44
C VAL A 413 -8.52 7.87 7.04
N ILE A 414 -8.60 8.29 5.77
CA ILE A 414 -9.76 9.09 5.33
C ILE A 414 -11.04 8.25 5.33
N SER A 415 -10.95 6.98 4.92
CA SER A 415 -12.08 6.05 4.97
C SER A 415 -12.59 5.89 6.41
N MET A 416 -11.68 5.63 7.37
CA MET A 416 -12.04 5.57 8.80
C MET A 416 -12.67 6.88 9.28
N SER A 417 -12.12 8.02 8.87
CA SER A 417 -12.62 9.34 9.27
C SER A 417 -14.04 9.59 8.77
N ILE A 418 -14.37 9.15 7.55
CA ILE A 418 -15.73 9.21 6.98
C ILE A 418 -16.69 8.41 7.86
N PHE A 419 -16.35 7.16 8.19
CA PHE A 419 -17.17 6.31 9.09
C PHE A 419 -17.34 6.92 10.49
N LEU A 420 -16.31 7.55 11.05
CA LEU A 420 -16.40 8.17 12.38
C LEU A 420 -17.29 9.41 12.39
N VAL A 421 -17.27 10.21 11.32
CA VAL A 421 -18.20 11.35 11.19
C VAL A 421 -19.63 10.85 11.07
N ASP A 422 -19.86 9.82 10.25
CA ASP A 422 -21.17 9.19 10.07
C ASP A 422 -21.72 8.70 11.41
N GLU A 423 -20.92 7.91 12.15
CA GLU A 423 -21.24 7.42 13.49
C GLU A 423 -21.54 8.56 14.48
N TYR A 424 -20.79 9.67 14.42
CA TYR A 424 -21.01 10.81 15.30
C TYR A 424 -22.28 11.59 14.94
N MET A 425 -22.56 11.77 13.65
CA MET A 425 -23.76 12.43 13.15
C MET A 425 -25.01 11.65 13.56
N GLU A 426 -25.03 10.34 13.33
CA GLU A 426 -26.15 9.46 13.66
C GLU A 426 -26.27 9.22 15.18
N GLY A 427 -25.15 9.19 15.91
CA GLY A 427 -25.16 8.90 17.35
C GLY A 427 -25.45 10.11 18.24
N ASN A 428 -25.06 11.32 17.82
CA ASN A 428 -25.12 12.52 18.67
C ASN A 428 -25.94 13.65 18.04
N VAL A 429 -25.72 13.95 16.76
CA VAL A 429 -26.31 15.11 16.09
C VAL A 429 -27.75 14.87 15.64
N VAL A 430 -28.14 13.61 15.34
CA VAL A 430 -29.50 13.24 14.91
C VAL A 430 -30.60 13.75 15.86
N SER A 431 -30.27 13.87 17.15
CA SER A 431 -31.20 14.30 18.21
C SER A 431 -31.40 15.82 18.29
N PHE A 432 -30.71 16.61 17.45
CA PHE A 432 -30.80 18.07 17.47
C PHE A 432 -32.13 18.54 16.87
N ASN A 433 -32.64 19.69 17.31
CA ASN A 433 -33.77 20.34 16.65
C ASN A 433 -33.30 21.19 15.44
N GLU A 434 -34.23 21.71 14.64
CA GLU A 434 -33.90 22.47 13.43
C GLU A 434 -33.03 23.71 13.71
N SER A 435 -33.31 24.44 14.79
CA SER A 435 -32.53 25.63 15.18
C SER A 435 -31.10 25.28 15.62
N GLU A 436 -30.94 24.14 16.31
CA GLU A 436 -29.62 23.61 16.67
C GLU A 436 -28.82 23.18 15.43
N LEU A 437 -29.46 22.53 14.46
CA LEU A 437 -28.82 22.14 13.19
C LEU A 437 -28.42 23.37 12.35
N GLU A 438 -29.28 24.40 12.29
CA GLU A 438 -28.97 25.67 11.62
C GLU A 438 -27.77 26.36 12.28
N SER A 439 -27.78 26.46 13.61
CA SER A 439 -26.70 27.08 14.38
C SER A 439 -25.37 26.35 14.19
N LEU A 440 -25.41 25.02 14.18
CA LEU A 440 -24.24 24.18 13.91
C LEU A 440 -23.73 24.37 12.47
N GLY A 441 -24.63 24.44 11.49
CA GLY A 441 -24.28 24.69 10.09
C GLY A 441 -23.57 26.02 9.89
N LEU A 442 -24.09 27.10 10.50
CA LEU A 442 -23.45 28.41 10.49
C LEU A 442 -22.07 28.40 11.16
N ALA A 443 -21.93 27.67 12.27
CA ALA A 443 -20.64 27.53 12.95
C ALA A 443 -19.61 26.74 12.12
N ILE A 444 -20.03 25.67 11.43
CA ILE A 444 -19.19 24.90 10.52
C ILE A 444 -18.73 25.75 9.33
N GLN A 445 -19.61 26.58 8.76
CA GLN A 445 -19.22 27.50 7.69
C GLN A 445 -18.07 28.41 8.13
N ARG A 446 -18.21 29.06 9.30
CA ARG A 446 -17.17 29.93 9.88
C ARG A 446 -15.88 29.18 10.20
N MET A 447 -15.98 27.95 10.71
CA MET A 447 -14.82 27.12 11.02
C MET A 447 -13.91 26.87 9.81
N PHE A 448 -14.49 26.78 8.61
CA PHE A 448 -13.76 26.57 7.36
C PHE A 448 -13.66 27.80 6.46
N GLU A 449 -14.02 29.00 6.97
CA GLU A 449 -13.81 30.25 6.23
C GLU A 449 -12.31 30.43 5.92
N VAL A 450 -12.03 30.81 4.68
CA VAL A 450 -10.66 31.00 4.19
C VAL A 450 -10.27 32.45 4.42
N ASP A 451 -9.40 32.69 5.39
CA ASP A 451 -8.65 33.94 5.43
C ASP A 451 -7.46 33.84 4.46
N TYR A 452 -7.65 34.36 3.25
CA TYR A 452 -6.61 34.39 2.21
C TYR A 452 -5.38 35.23 2.62
N GLN A 453 -5.46 36.03 3.69
CA GLN A 453 -4.36 36.88 4.16
C GLN A 453 -3.51 36.23 5.27
N LEU A 454 -3.94 35.11 5.87
CA LEU A 454 -3.28 34.49 7.04
C LEU A 454 -2.85 33.03 6.79
N VAL A 455 -2.19 32.76 5.67
CA VAL A 455 -1.53 31.47 5.42
C VAL A 455 -0.21 31.38 6.21
N ASP A 456 -0.28 31.47 7.53
CA ASP A 456 0.78 31.02 8.43
C ASP A 456 0.22 29.95 9.38
N ALA A 457 1.01 28.90 9.62
CA ALA A 457 0.62 27.72 10.36
C ALA A 457 0.21 28.01 11.81
N ALA A 458 0.61 29.18 12.35
CA ALA A 458 0.38 29.60 13.73
C ALA A 458 -1.04 30.14 14.03
N SER A 459 -1.91 30.36 13.03
CA SER A 459 -3.23 30.99 13.27
C SER A 459 -4.36 30.00 13.66
N ARG A 460 -4.09 28.68 13.69
CA ARG A 460 -5.12 27.62 13.74
C ARG A 460 -5.92 27.53 15.05
N VAL A 461 -5.36 27.97 16.19
CA VAL A 461 -6.01 27.82 17.52
C VAL A 461 -7.04 28.93 17.82
N ARG A 462 -7.10 30.01 17.04
CA ARG A 462 -7.98 31.17 17.32
C ARG A 462 -9.43 31.04 16.84
N THR A 463 -9.74 30.06 15.99
CA THR A 463 -11.04 30.02 15.27
C THR A 463 -12.22 29.62 16.16
N ILE A 464 -12.03 28.70 17.12
CA ILE A 464 -13.13 28.21 18.00
C ILE A 464 -13.60 29.32 18.96
N ALA A 465 -12.67 30.08 19.54
CA ALA A 465 -13.01 31.19 20.43
C ALA A 465 -13.76 32.31 19.68
N CYS A 466 -13.37 32.62 18.44
CA CYS A 466 -14.07 33.60 17.59
C CYS A 466 -15.48 33.15 17.16
N CYS A 467 -15.72 31.85 16.98
CA CYS A 467 -17.06 31.35 16.64
C CYS A 467 -18.04 31.51 17.82
N SER A 468 -17.59 31.28 19.06
CA SER A 468 -18.45 31.39 20.26
C SER A 468 -18.88 32.83 20.59
N SER A 469 -18.06 33.83 20.27
CA SER A 469 -18.35 35.25 20.55
C SER A 469 -19.19 35.92 19.46
N SER A 470 -19.22 35.36 18.25
CA SER A 470 -19.93 35.92 17.08
C SER A 470 -21.24 35.20 16.74
N ILE A 471 -21.50 34.01 17.31
CA ILE A 471 -22.79 33.31 17.24
C ILE A 471 -23.36 33.32 18.66
N GLY A 472 -24.23 34.29 18.96
CA GLY A 472 -24.78 34.44 20.30
C GLY A 472 -25.45 33.15 20.80
N GLY A 473 -25.07 32.70 22.00
CA GLY A 473 -25.84 31.73 22.79
C GLY A 473 -25.98 30.32 22.20
N LEU A 474 -24.94 29.75 21.58
CA LEU A 474 -24.95 28.33 21.18
C LEU A 474 -25.38 27.43 22.35
N SER A 475 -26.25 26.45 22.08
CA SER A 475 -26.59 25.43 23.08
C SER A 475 -25.33 24.61 23.43
N SER A 476 -25.25 24.09 24.67
CA SER A 476 -24.11 23.26 25.09
C SER A 476 -23.86 22.10 24.12
N ARG A 477 -24.93 21.46 23.62
CA ARG A 477 -24.86 20.35 22.67
C ARG A 477 -24.24 20.77 21.33
N VAL A 478 -24.65 21.91 20.79
CA VAL A 478 -24.09 22.46 19.54
C VAL A 478 -22.62 22.81 19.72
N PHE A 479 -22.25 23.40 20.86
CA PHE A 479 -20.86 23.73 21.18
C PHE A 479 -19.98 22.45 21.28
N ASP A 480 -20.48 21.41 21.93
CA ASP A 480 -19.76 20.13 22.08
C ASP A 480 -19.54 19.45 20.71
N ALA A 481 -20.57 19.43 19.85
CA ALA A 481 -20.45 18.90 18.49
C ALA A 481 -19.44 19.70 17.65
N LEU A 482 -19.48 21.04 17.73
CA LEU A 482 -18.53 21.88 17.02
C LEU A 482 -17.08 21.63 17.47
N LYS A 483 -16.84 21.40 18.77
CA LYS A 483 -15.51 21.07 19.29
C LYS A 483 -14.97 19.76 18.71
N VAL A 484 -15.83 18.75 18.57
CA VAL A 484 -15.46 17.49 17.92
C VAL A 484 -15.10 17.71 16.46
N PHE A 485 -15.94 18.42 15.69
CA PHE A 485 -15.64 18.71 14.28
C PHE A 485 -14.41 19.60 14.07
N ALA A 486 -14.14 20.53 14.99
CA ALA A 486 -12.93 21.34 14.94
C ALA A 486 -11.68 20.49 15.19
N THR A 487 -11.72 19.61 16.20
CA THR A 487 -10.62 18.68 16.50
C THR A 487 -10.35 17.75 15.31
N TRP A 488 -11.41 17.21 14.71
CA TRP A 488 -11.32 16.40 13.50
C TRP A 488 -10.78 17.18 12.30
N GLY A 489 -11.28 18.40 12.06
CA GLY A 489 -10.81 19.28 11.00
C GLY A 489 -9.33 19.62 11.16
N ASP A 490 -8.89 19.93 12.38
CA ASP A 490 -7.48 20.20 12.70
C ASP A 490 -6.60 18.97 12.46
N PHE A 491 -7.05 17.79 12.88
CA PHE A 491 -6.36 16.53 12.61
C PHE A 491 -6.16 16.34 11.09
N LEU A 492 -7.23 16.47 10.29
CA LEU A 492 -7.14 16.31 8.85
C LEU A 492 -6.22 17.35 8.22
N MET A 493 -6.35 18.63 8.57
CA MET A 493 -5.58 19.73 7.97
C MET A 493 -4.12 19.81 8.44
N SER A 494 -3.75 19.05 9.48
CA SER A 494 -2.37 18.92 9.97
C SER A 494 -1.74 17.57 9.63
N TYR A 495 -2.47 16.72 8.89
CA TYR A 495 -2.03 15.37 8.59
C TYR A 495 -0.68 15.33 7.83
N PRO A 496 0.28 14.48 8.22
CA PRO A 496 1.65 14.54 7.71
C PRO A 496 1.79 14.46 6.18
N SER A 497 0.99 13.65 5.50
CA SER A 497 1.05 13.52 4.03
C SER A 497 0.60 14.79 3.29
N LEU A 498 -0.08 15.74 3.96
CA LEU A 498 -0.50 17.00 3.37
C LEU A 498 0.56 18.12 3.46
N ARG A 499 1.64 17.92 4.24
CA ARG A 499 2.65 18.96 4.53
C ARG A 499 3.22 19.65 3.28
N PHE A 500 3.26 18.94 2.16
CA PHE A 500 3.84 19.40 0.91
C PHE A 500 2.86 19.42 -0.26
N ALA A 501 1.56 19.27 0.02
CA ALA A 501 0.51 19.42 -0.97
C ALA A 501 0.51 20.85 -1.54
N SER A 502 -0.05 21.02 -2.75
CA SER A 502 -0.19 22.34 -3.33
C SER A 502 -1.26 23.15 -2.60
N LEU A 503 -1.18 24.48 -2.70
CA LEU A 503 -2.22 25.35 -2.15
C LEU A 503 -3.60 25.03 -2.75
N THR A 504 -3.66 24.73 -4.04
CA THR A 504 -4.91 24.38 -4.74
C THR A 504 -5.53 23.11 -4.17
N ASP A 505 -4.74 22.05 -4.00
CA ASP A 505 -5.23 20.77 -3.47
C ASP A 505 -5.68 20.93 -2.00
N LEU A 506 -4.96 21.71 -1.20
CA LEU A 506 -5.33 22.02 0.18
C LEU A 506 -6.62 22.84 0.29
N LEU A 507 -6.80 23.86 -0.57
CA LEU A 507 -8.02 24.66 -0.60
C LEU A 507 -9.23 23.81 -1.02
N ASN A 508 -9.06 22.97 -2.03
CA ASN A 508 -10.10 22.04 -2.47
C ASN A 508 -10.48 21.07 -1.33
N PHE A 509 -9.48 20.47 -0.68
CA PHE A 509 -9.72 19.59 0.46
C PHE A 509 -10.48 20.29 1.60
N ARG A 510 -10.13 21.54 1.91
CA ARG A 510 -10.85 22.35 2.90
C ARG A 510 -12.31 22.58 2.52
N VAL A 511 -12.57 22.95 1.26
CA VAL A 511 -13.93 23.18 0.76
C VAL A 511 -14.75 21.91 0.83
N GLU A 512 -14.21 20.78 0.39
CA GLU A 512 -14.91 19.49 0.44
C GLU A 512 -15.13 18.99 1.87
N THR A 513 -14.20 19.26 2.79
CA THR A 513 -14.36 18.95 4.23
C THR A 513 -15.55 19.70 4.83
N LYS A 514 -15.70 20.99 4.50
CA LYS A 514 -16.86 21.80 4.91
C LYS A 514 -18.15 21.26 4.29
N ASN A 515 -18.16 21.04 2.98
CA ASN A 515 -19.34 20.60 2.24
C ASN A 515 -19.83 19.23 2.74
N TYR A 516 -18.89 18.32 3.06
CA TYR A 516 -19.18 17.02 3.64
C TYR A 516 -20.03 17.13 4.93
N LEU A 517 -19.59 17.95 5.89
CA LEU A 517 -20.33 18.14 7.14
C LEU A 517 -21.68 18.83 6.93
N LEU A 518 -21.75 19.83 6.04
CA LEU A 518 -23.00 20.53 5.76
C LEU A 518 -24.04 19.63 5.07
N ALA A 519 -23.60 18.75 4.16
CA ALA A 519 -24.48 17.79 3.51
C ALA A 519 -25.11 16.80 4.51
N HIS A 520 -24.35 16.38 5.53
CA HIS A 520 -24.87 15.59 6.65
C HIS A 520 -25.99 16.31 7.41
N LEU A 521 -25.85 17.62 7.67
CA LEU A 521 -26.91 18.37 8.35
C LEU A 521 -28.18 18.47 7.50
N VAL A 522 -28.04 18.67 6.18
CA VAL A 522 -29.20 18.67 5.27
C VAL A 522 -29.89 17.31 5.26
N GLN A 523 -29.11 16.22 5.21
CA GLN A 523 -29.64 14.86 5.29
C GLN A 523 -30.44 14.63 6.59
N LEU A 524 -29.92 15.08 7.73
CA LEU A 524 -30.62 14.97 9.02
C LEU A 524 -31.93 15.77 9.07
N VAL A 525 -31.96 16.96 8.44
CA VAL A 525 -33.20 17.74 8.31
C VAL A 525 -34.22 17.00 7.46
N ASP A 526 -33.80 16.42 6.33
CA ASP A 526 -34.70 15.69 5.45
C ASP A 526 -35.20 14.38 6.10
N ASN A 527 -34.37 13.66 6.87
CA ASN A 527 -34.81 12.53 7.72
C ASN A 527 -35.93 12.95 8.69
N LYS A 528 -35.78 14.10 9.38
CA LYS A 528 -36.79 14.61 10.31
C LYS A 528 -38.10 14.96 9.61
N ARG A 529 -38.04 15.53 8.41
CA ARG A 529 -39.23 15.82 7.59
C ARG A 529 -39.97 14.53 7.22
N LEU A 530 -39.24 13.49 6.79
CA LEU A 530 -39.81 12.18 6.49
C LEU A 530 -40.45 11.54 7.74
N ALA A 531 -39.77 11.57 8.89
CA ALA A 531 -40.28 11.01 10.14
C ALA A 531 -41.56 11.72 10.63
N ALA A 532 -41.61 13.05 10.53
CA ALA A 532 -42.78 13.84 10.86
C ALA A 532 -43.97 13.50 9.94
N GLN A 533 -43.71 13.24 8.66
CA GLN A 533 -44.72 12.81 7.70
C GLN A 533 -45.27 11.41 8.03
N LYS A 534 -44.39 10.42 8.31
CA LYS A 534 -44.80 9.06 8.72
C LYS A 534 -45.71 9.10 9.95
N SER A 535 -45.38 9.94 10.93
CA SER A 535 -46.19 10.13 12.14
C SER A 535 -47.61 10.67 11.87
N ALA A 536 -47.83 11.30 10.71
CA ALA A 536 -49.12 11.80 10.27
C ALA A 536 -49.93 10.77 9.45
N ASN A 537 -49.50 9.50 9.38
CA ASN A 537 -50.08 8.43 8.55
C ASN A 537 -50.13 8.76 7.04
N ALA A 538 -49.22 9.60 6.57
CA ALA A 538 -48.99 9.77 5.14
C ALA A 538 -48.19 8.57 4.59
N GLY A 539 -48.32 8.28 3.30
CA GLY A 539 -47.73 7.10 2.66
C GLY A 539 -46.19 7.08 2.71
N PRO A 540 -45.55 6.02 2.17
CA PRO A 540 -44.10 5.83 2.22
C PRO A 540 -43.29 6.79 1.32
N ALA A 541 -43.97 7.59 0.49
CA ALA A 541 -43.35 8.55 -0.42
C ALA A 541 -43.04 9.87 0.29
N PHE A 542 -41.84 10.41 0.14
CA PHE A 542 -41.42 11.68 0.74
C PHE A 542 -42.07 12.86 -0.01
N GLU A 543 -43.12 13.44 0.56
CA GLU A 543 -44.00 14.39 -0.15
C GLU A 543 -43.43 15.82 -0.21
N ARG A 544 -42.48 16.15 0.67
CA ARG A 544 -41.94 17.52 0.82
C ARG A 544 -40.40 17.53 0.82
N PRO A 545 -39.76 17.05 -0.26
CA PRO A 545 -38.32 17.12 -0.35
C PRO A 545 -37.84 18.56 -0.51
N SER A 546 -36.63 18.84 -0.03
CA SER A 546 -35.96 20.13 -0.21
C SER A 546 -35.65 20.45 -1.68
N MET A 547 -35.48 19.42 -2.50
CA MET A 547 -35.21 19.47 -3.95
C MET A 547 -35.56 18.13 -4.60
N GLY A 548 -35.66 18.09 -5.94
CA GLY A 548 -35.88 16.83 -6.67
C GLY A 548 -34.73 15.83 -6.50
N PHE A 549 -35.02 14.54 -6.68
CA PHE A 549 -34.11 13.43 -6.38
C PHE A 549 -32.74 13.57 -7.04
N ALA A 550 -32.69 13.89 -8.34
CA ALA A 550 -31.42 14.00 -9.06
C ALA A 550 -30.49 15.09 -8.48
N LEU A 551 -31.07 16.24 -8.09
CA LEU A 551 -30.31 17.33 -7.46
C LEU A 551 -29.91 16.95 -6.04
N TRP A 552 -30.80 16.32 -5.28
CA TRP A 552 -30.49 15.83 -3.94
C TRP A 552 -29.34 14.81 -3.98
N LEU A 553 -29.39 13.85 -4.89
CA LEU A 553 -28.35 12.84 -5.07
C LEU A 553 -27.01 13.50 -5.45
N GLN A 554 -27.03 14.51 -6.31
CA GLN A 554 -25.84 15.23 -6.73
C GLN A 554 -25.21 16.08 -5.62
N TYR A 555 -26.01 16.86 -4.89
CA TYR A 555 -25.48 17.87 -3.97
C TYR A 555 -25.47 17.45 -2.50
N ILE A 556 -26.31 16.49 -2.13
CA ILE A 556 -26.46 16.01 -0.75
C ILE A 556 -26.00 14.56 -0.67
N GLY A 557 -26.72 13.63 -1.32
CA GLY A 557 -26.51 12.19 -1.22
C GLY A 557 -25.07 11.75 -1.51
N SER A 558 -24.53 12.16 -2.65
CA SER A 558 -23.15 11.84 -3.04
C SER A 558 -22.07 12.61 -2.27
N VAL A 559 -22.44 13.71 -1.63
CA VAL A 559 -21.49 14.53 -0.85
C VAL A 559 -21.35 13.95 0.55
N HIS A 560 -22.44 13.63 1.23
CA HIS A 560 -22.40 13.11 2.61
C HIS A 560 -21.93 11.65 2.71
N ILE A 561 -21.83 10.90 1.60
CA ILE A 561 -21.16 9.58 1.57
C ILE A 561 -19.63 9.68 1.55
N GLY A 562 -19.07 10.90 1.44
CA GLY A 562 -17.64 11.17 1.62
C GLY A 562 -16.78 11.00 0.36
N ALA A 563 -17.36 10.73 -0.81
CA ALA A 563 -16.58 10.61 -2.04
C ALA A 563 -15.83 11.91 -2.43
N PRO A 564 -16.43 13.12 -2.39
CA PRO A 564 -15.73 14.37 -2.72
C PRO A 564 -14.54 14.67 -1.81
N ILE A 565 -14.73 14.58 -0.49
CA ILE A 565 -13.66 14.75 0.49
C ILE A 565 -12.57 13.68 0.34
N GLY A 566 -12.95 12.44 0.01
CA GLY A 566 -12.02 11.33 -0.25
C GLY A 566 -11.08 11.58 -1.43
N LEU A 567 -11.60 12.04 -2.57
CA LEU A 567 -10.76 12.40 -3.72
C LEU A 567 -9.85 13.57 -3.38
N ALA A 568 -10.38 14.63 -2.77
CA ALA A 568 -9.60 15.81 -2.45
C ALA A 568 -8.44 15.48 -1.50
N TRP A 569 -8.68 14.64 -0.50
CA TRP A 569 -7.64 14.11 0.40
C TRP A 569 -6.58 13.30 -0.33
N ILE A 570 -6.99 12.32 -1.14
CA ILE A 570 -6.07 11.42 -1.82
C ILE A 570 -5.25 12.18 -2.86
N SER A 571 -5.85 13.08 -3.63
CA SER A 571 -5.11 13.96 -4.54
C SER A 571 -4.04 14.77 -3.81
N ALA A 572 -4.39 15.41 -2.68
CA ALA A 572 -3.43 16.17 -1.90
C ALA A 572 -2.29 15.30 -1.31
N CYS A 573 -2.60 14.09 -0.83
CA CYS A 573 -1.58 13.16 -0.32
C CYS A 573 -0.64 12.63 -1.42
N MET A 574 -1.15 12.41 -2.63
CA MET A 574 -0.37 11.89 -3.76
C MET A 574 0.51 12.95 -4.42
N SER A 575 0.09 14.22 -4.38
CA SER A 575 0.69 15.27 -5.21
C SER A 575 2.19 15.43 -4.96
N ASN A 576 2.61 15.60 -3.70
CA ASN A 576 4.03 15.69 -3.37
C ASN A 576 4.79 14.39 -3.66
N LYS A 577 4.18 13.24 -3.42
CA LYS A 577 4.83 11.92 -3.56
C LYS A 577 5.14 11.56 -5.01
N ILE A 578 4.40 12.12 -5.98
CA ILE A 578 4.58 11.81 -7.41
C ILE A 578 5.14 13.01 -8.19
N ARG A 579 4.60 14.21 -7.94
CA ARG A 579 4.89 15.42 -8.72
C ARG A 579 5.96 16.29 -8.07
N GLY A 580 6.17 16.14 -6.76
CA GLY A 580 7.10 16.92 -5.95
C GLY A 580 6.41 18.07 -5.20
N LYS A 581 7.17 18.73 -4.33
CA LYS A 581 6.66 19.71 -3.35
C LYS A 581 5.86 20.84 -4.00
N GLY A 582 4.66 21.08 -3.47
CA GLY A 582 3.79 22.19 -3.87
C GLY A 582 3.18 22.07 -5.27
N LYS A 583 3.29 20.90 -5.92
CA LYS A 583 2.66 20.63 -7.21
C LYS A 583 1.31 19.97 -7.02
N ASP A 584 0.39 20.25 -7.94
CA ASP A 584 -0.94 19.62 -7.97
C ASP A 584 -0.83 18.16 -8.40
N CYS A 585 -1.74 17.30 -7.91
CA CYS A 585 -1.81 15.90 -8.34
C CYS A 585 -2.04 15.75 -9.86
N PHE A 586 -2.93 16.59 -10.39
CA PHE A 586 -3.35 16.64 -11.79
C PHE A 586 -2.70 17.84 -12.48
N SER A 587 -1.94 17.59 -13.55
CA SER A 587 -1.11 18.61 -14.20
C SER A 587 -1.94 19.56 -15.07
N THR A 588 -3.12 19.14 -15.53
CA THR A 588 -3.97 19.92 -16.44
C THR A 588 -5.37 20.16 -15.87
N VAL A 589 -6.01 21.25 -16.30
CA VAL A 589 -7.42 21.54 -15.98
C VAL A 589 -8.34 20.42 -16.48
N LYS A 590 -8.06 19.87 -17.66
CA LYS A 590 -8.79 18.73 -18.24
C LYS A 590 -8.77 17.52 -17.30
N GLN A 591 -7.60 17.13 -16.81
CA GLN A 591 -7.47 16.01 -15.86
C GLN A 591 -8.23 16.26 -14.55
N LYS A 592 -8.18 17.49 -14.02
CA LYS A 592 -8.94 17.86 -12.82
C LYS A 592 -10.44 17.72 -13.02
N ILE A 593 -10.96 18.24 -14.14
CA ILE A 593 -12.38 18.13 -14.48
C ILE A 593 -12.79 16.65 -14.61
N MET A 594 -11.99 15.84 -15.32
CA MET A 594 -12.26 14.41 -15.47
C MET A 594 -12.24 13.67 -14.13
N ALA A 595 -11.25 13.95 -13.27
CA ALA A 595 -11.18 13.35 -11.94
C ALA A 595 -12.40 13.74 -11.07
N CYS A 596 -12.80 15.01 -11.09
CA CYS A 596 -14.00 15.47 -10.40
C CYS A 596 -15.26 14.79 -10.96
N ASN A 597 -15.40 14.67 -12.28
CA ASN A 597 -16.55 14.01 -12.92
C ASN A 597 -16.61 12.52 -12.56
N ALA A 598 -15.49 11.80 -12.68
CA ALA A 598 -15.39 10.40 -12.28
C ALA A 598 -15.77 10.22 -10.80
N ASN A 599 -15.29 11.11 -9.94
CA ASN A 599 -15.61 11.05 -8.52
C ASN A 599 -17.05 11.44 -8.18
N ALA A 600 -17.67 12.33 -8.96
CA ALA A 600 -19.09 12.64 -8.83
C ALA A 600 -19.96 11.43 -9.18
N HIS A 601 -19.66 10.73 -10.29
CA HIS A 601 -20.31 9.45 -10.63
C HIS A 601 -20.07 8.38 -9.56
N PHE A 602 -18.84 8.30 -9.04
CA PHE A 602 -18.48 7.42 -7.93
C PHE A 602 -19.29 7.70 -6.65
N GLY A 603 -19.43 8.96 -6.26
CA GLY A 603 -20.22 9.34 -5.08
C GLY A 603 -21.70 9.01 -5.26
N ARG A 604 -22.28 9.29 -6.44
CA ARG A 604 -23.68 8.97 -6.73
C ARG A 604 -23.92 7.47 -6.71
N GLN A 605 -23.12 6.66 -7.43
CA GLN A 605 -23.31 5.21 -7.37
C GLN A 605 -23.13 4.67 -5.95
N SER A 606 -22.16 5.18 -5.18
CA SER A 606 -21.89 4.69 -3.82
C SER A 606 -23.09 4.92 -2.91
N ARG A 607 -23.73 6.09 -3.03
CA ARG A 607 -24.99 6.39 -2.34
C ARG A 607 -26.12 5.45 -2.78
N LEU A 608 -26.29 5.24 -4.09
CA LEU A 608 -27.36 4.39 -4.62
C LEU A 608 -27.20 2.91 -4.21
N PHE A 609 -25.98 2.38 -4.20
CA PHE A 609 -25.71 1.01 -3.73
C PHE A 609 -25.91 0.88 -2.22
N ASN A 610 -25.48 1.88 -1.43
CA ASN A 610 -25.76 1.93 0.00
C ASN A 610 -27.27 1.90 0.25
N ASP A 611 -28.03 2.78 -0.39
CA ASP A 611 -29.49 2.86 -0.27
C ASP A 611 -30.18 1.56 -0.71
N TYR A 612 -29.66 0.88 -1.74
CA TYR A 612 -30.17 -0.41 -2.19
C TYR A 612 -29.99 -1.50 -1.12
N GLY A 613 -28.85 -1.52 -0.43
CA GLY A 613 -28.55 -2.46 0.64
C GLY A 613 -29.32 -2.14 1.93
N SER A 614 -29.60 -0.87 2.19
CA SER A 614 -30.09 -0.40 3.49
C SER A 614 -31.59 -0.17 3.61
N VAL A 615 -32.39 -0.38 2.56
CA VAL A 615 -33.84 -0.09 2.54
C VAL A 615 -34.57 -0.47 3.83
N ALA A 616 -34.39 -1.70 4.33
CA ALA A 616 -35.07 -2.17 5.54
C ALA A 616 -34.57 -1.49 6.82
N ARG A 617 -33.27 -1.22 6.89
CA ARG A 617 -32.66 -0.50 8.03
C ARG A 617 -33.14 0.95 8.05
N ASP A 618 -33.09 1.63 6.91
CA ASP A 618 -33.46 3.04 6.82
C ASP A 618 -34.95 3.25 7.09
N ASP A 619 -35.81 2.34 6.63
CA ASP A 619 -37.24 2.39 6.97
C ASP A 619 -37.47 2.24 8.48
N ASN A 620 -36.79 1.28 9.11
CA ASN A 620 -36.83 1.06 10.55
C ASN A 620 -36.27 2.24 11.33
N GLU A 621 -35.28 2.96 10.80
CA GLU A 621 -34.58 4.07 11.48
C GLU A 621 -35.15 5.45 11.17
N ASP A 622 -36.17 5.52 10.31
CA ASP A 622 -36.74 6.78 9.79
C ASP A 622 -35.71 7.63 9.04
N ASN A 623 -34.73 6.96 8.42
CA ASN A 623 -33.74 7.59 7.54
C ASN A 623 -34.30 7.73 6.13
N LEU A 624 -34.01 8.85 5.48
CA LEU A 624 -34.37 9.06 4.08
C LEU A 624 -33.50 8.17 3.19
N ASN A 625 -34.18 7.29 2.45
CA ASN A 625 -33.60 6.45 1.41
C ASN A 625 -34.00 6.97 0.02
N SER A 626 -33.17 6.74 -1.00
CA SER A 626 -33.48 7.10 -2.39
C SER A 626 -34.86 6.63 -2.84
N ILE A 627 -35.30 5.43 -2.43
CA ILE A 627 -36.61 4.90 -2.85
C ILE A 627 -37.82 5.65 -2.28
N ASN A 628 -37.62 6.57 -1.31
CA ASN A 628 -38.70 7.38 -0.77
C ASN A 628 -39.04 8.56 -1.68
N PHE A 629 -38.19 8.95 -2.62
CA PHE A 629 -38.47 10.07 -3.50
C PHE A 629 -39.63 9.77 -4.47
N LEU A 630 -40.47 10.77 -4.74
CA LEU A 630 -41.68 10.63 -5.58
C LEU A 630 -41.36 10.11 -6.98
N GLU A 631 -40.18 10.41 -7.51
CA GLU A 631 -39.68 9.95 -8.80
C GLU A 631 -39.57 8.42 -8.91
N PHE A 632 -39.57 7.69 -7.79
CA PHE A 632 -39.58 6.21 -7.76
C PHE A 632 -41.00 5.62 -7.73
N PHE A 633 -42.04 6.43 -7.60
CA PHE A 633 -43.43 5.97 -7.55
C PHE A 633 -44.07 6.15 -8.93
N HIS A 634 -44.64 5.06 -9.48
CA HIS A 634 -45.37 5.09 -10.75
C HIS A 634 -46.90 5.02 -10.53
N GLU A 635 -47.71 5.32 -11.55
CA GLU A 635 -49.19 5.32 -11.48
C GLU A 635 -49.80 4.01 -10.93
N VAL A 636 -49.10 2.88 -11.12
CA VAL A 636 -49.53 1.58 -10.59
C VAL A 636 -49.41 1.51 -9.06
N ASP A 637 -48.41 2.15 -8.46
CA ASP A 637 -48.26 2.23 -7.00
C ASP A 637 -49.42 3.02 -6.37
N GLU A 638 -49.92 4.07 -7.04
CA GLU A 638 -51.09 4.81 -6.56
C GLU A 638 -52.37 3.94 -6.52
N LEU A 639 -52.53 3.05 -7.51
CA LEU A 639 -53.68 2.13 -7.58
C LEU A 639 -53.56 1.01 -6.53
N THR A 640 -52.35 0.50 -6.29
CA THR A 640 -52.08 -0.53 -5.27
C THR A 640 -52.17 0.03 -3.85
N ILE A 641 -51.77 1.28 -3.61
CA ILE A 641 -51.96 1.99 -2.34
C ILE A 641 -53.46 2.21 -2.06
N LYS A 642 -54.26 2.49 -3.10
CA LYS A 642 -55.72 2.64 -3.00
C LYS A 642 -56.44 1.31 -2.77
N SER A 643 -56.00 0.19 -3.35
CA SER A 643 -56.62 -1.13 -3.18
C SER A 643 -56.28 -1.82 -1.85
N ARG A 644 -55.12 -1.54 -1.26
CA ARG A 644 -54.72 -2.09 0.06
C ARG A 644 -55.62 -1.67 1.23
N LYS A 645 -56.35 -0.56 1.11
CA LYS A 645 -57.38 -0.19 2.09
C LYS A 645 -58.57 -1.16 2.11
N ALA A 646 -58.71 -2.03 1.10
CA ALA A 646 -59.86 -2.92 0.95
C ALA A 646 -59.63 -4.36 1.44
N ASP A 647 -58.46 -4.98 1.15
CA ASP A 647 -58.39 -6.47 1.16
C ASP A 647 -57.42 -7.11 2.16
N GLY A 648 -56.63 -6.36 2.92
CA GLY A 648 -55.86 -6.89 4.07
C GLY A 648 -54.79 -7.97 3.76
N VAL A 649 -54.54 -8.31 2.49
CA VAL A 649 -53.51 -9.28 2.09
C VAL A 649 -52.15 -8.58 1.95
N PRO A 650 -51.07 -9.08 2.58
CA PRO A 650 -49.73 -8.53 2.44
C PRO A 650 -49.13 -8.91 1.08
N GLY A 651 -49.47 -8.15 0.04
CA GLY A 651 -48.73 -8.14 -1.23
C GLY A 651 -47.43 -7.33 -1.13
N ASP A 652 -46.55 -7.40 -2.12
CA ASP A 652 -45.38 -6.51 -2.28
C ASP A 652 -45.82 -5.04 -2.29
N ASP A 653 -45.19 -4.16 -1.51
CA ASP A 653 -45.52 -2.73 -1.38
C ASP A 653 -44.91 -1.85 -2.47
N GLY A 654 -44.52 -2.48 -3.59
CA GLY A 654 -43.75 -1.88 -4.67
C GLY A 654 -42.29 -1.68 -4.31
N THR A 655 -41.83 -2.05 -3.11
CA THR A 655 -40.43 -1.85 -2.70
C THR A 655 -39.48 -2.64 -3.58
N ALA A 656 -39.83 -3.86 -3.99
CA ALA A 656 -38.98 -4.63 -4.90
C ALA A 656 -38.76 -3.90 -6.24
N ARG A 657 -39.83 -3.31 -6.79
CA ARG A 657 -39.76 -2.53 -8.03
C ARG A 657 -38.95 -1.24 -7.86
N ARG A 658 -39.15 -0.50 -6.76
CA ARG A 658 -38.35 0.70 -6.48
C ARG A 658 -36.87 0.37 -6.31
N LYS A 659 -36.53 -0.77 -5.68
CA LYS A 659 -35.15 -1.27 -5.59
C LYS A 659 -34.56 -1.62 -6.96
N GLU A 660 -35.35 -2.15 -7.87
CA GLU A 660 -34.92 -2.44 -9.24
C GLU A 660 -34.55 -1.16 -10.00
N ILE A 661 -35.41 -0.13 -9.94
CA ILE A 661 -35.16 1.20 -10.52
C ILE A 661 -33.90 1.83 -9.91
N LEU A 662 -33.73 1.72 -8.59
CA LEU A 662 -32.55 2.22 -7.88
C LEU A 662 -31.26 1.52 -8.35
N LEU A 663 -31.32 0.19 -8.53
CA LEU A 663 -30.19 -0.59 -9.01
C LEU A 663 -29.83 -0.24 -10.45
N GLU A 664 -30.81 -0.01 -11.32
CA GLU A 664 -30.60 0.45 -12.70
C GLU A 664 -29.87 1.80 -12.72
N ALA A 665 -30.32 2.77 -11.92
CA ALA A 665 -29.65 4.07 -11.77
C ALA A 665 -28.22 3.92 -11.23
N ALA A 666 -28.00 3.03 -10.25
CA ALA A 666 -26.67 2.77 -9.70
C ALA A 666 -25.72 2.21 -10.77
N MET A 667 -26.21 1.29 -11.60
CA MET A 667 -25.43 0.71 -12.70
C MET A 667 -25.13 1.73 -13.80
N TYR A 668 -26.07 2.64 -14.09
CA TYR A 668 -25.82 3.75 -15.02
C TYR A 668 -24.69 4.66 -14.52
N GLU A 669 -24.71 5.07 -13.25
CA GLU A 669 -23.65 5.89 -12.67
C GLU A 669 -22.29 5.18 -12.66
N ARG A 670 -22.28 3.86 -12.39
CA ARG A 670 -21.07 3.03 -12.51
C ARG A 670 -20.52 3.00 -13.93
N TYR A 671 -21.40 2.80 -14.92
CA TYR A 671 -21.01 2.83 -16.33
C TYR A 671 -20.38 4.17 -16.73
N CYS A 672 -21.00 5.29 -16.34
CA CYS A 672 -20.47 6.62 -16.60
C CYS A 672 -19.12 6.85 -15.91
N GLN A 673 -18.95 6.40 -14.67
CA GLN A 673 -17.67 6.49 -13.96
C GLN A 673 -16.56 5.80 -14.74
N TRP A 674 -16.78 4.55 -15.19
CA TRP A 674 -15.77 3.80 -15.91
C TRP A 674 -15.36 4.47 -17.22
N GLY A 675 -16.31 5.01 -17.99
CA GLY A 675 -16.00 5.74 -19.22
C GLY A 675 -15.10 6.96 -18.97
N VAL A 676 -15.40 7.76 -17.94
CA VAL A 676 -14.57 8.93 -17.58
C VAL A 676 -13.20 8.53 -17.03
N LEU A 677 -13.14 7.45 -16.24
CA LEU A 677 -11.85 6.93 -15.71
C LEU A 677 -10.95 6.40 -16.81
N GLU A 678 -11.50 5.71 -17.82
CA GLU A 678 -10.72 5.22 -18.95
C GLU A 678 -10.05 6.39 -19.70
N GLU A 679 -10.81 7.45 -19.99
CA GLU A 679 -10.28 8.65 -20.65
C GLU A 679 -9.25 9.37 -19.77
N LEU A 680 -9.52 9.52 -18.47
CA LEU A 680 -8.58 10.13 -17.51
C LEU A 680 -7.28 9.34 -17.42
N PHE A 681 -7.34 8.02 -17.31
CA PHE A 681 -6.15 7.18 -17.20
C PHE A 681 -5.34 7.19 -18.49
N HIS A 682 -6.00 7.28 -19.65
CA HIS A 682 -5.33 7.47 -20.92
C HIS A 682 -4.55 8.80 -20.94
N GLU A 683 -5.21 9.91 -20.60
CA GLU A 683 -4.61 11.24 -20.53
C GLU A 683 -3.42 11.30 -19.55
N LEU A 684 -3.58 10.73 -18.35
CA LEU A 684 -2.52 10.69 -17.34
C LEU A 684 -1.30 9.89 -17.84
N LYS A 685 -1.50 8.74 -18.49
CA LYS A 685 -0.40 7.91 -18.99
C LYS A 685 0.41 8.59 -20.10
N GLN A 686 -0.16 9.56 -20.82
CA GLN A 686 0.59 10.36 -21.80
C GLN A 686 1.67 11.24 -21.15
N GLU A 687 1.61 11.50 -19.84
CA GLU A 687 2.64 12.24 -19.10
C GLU A 687 3.83 11.36 -18.66
N GLY A 688 3.93 10.14 -19.18
CA GLY A 688 4.97 9.18 -18.87
C GLY A 688 4.80 8.57 -17.48
N HIS A 689 5.93 8.20 -16.86
CA HIS A 689 5.93 7.39 -15.63
C HIS A 689 5.22 8.05 -14.45
N LYS A 690 5.34 9.38 -14.28
CA LYS A 690 4.65 10.11 -13.20
C LYS A 690 3.13 10.05 -13.36
N GLY A 691 2.62 10.31 -14.57
CA GLY A 691 1.19 10.27 -14.82
C GLY A 691 0.62 8.85 -14.79
N ALA A 692 1.37 7.85 -15.30
CA ALA A 692 1.01 6.44 -15.13
C ALA A 692 0.86 6.05 -13.66
N ARG A 693 1.79 6.49 -12.79
CA ARG A 693 1.71 6.26 -11.34
C ARG A 693 0.47 6.91 -10.71
N VAL A 694 0.09 8.12 -11.12
CA VAL A 694 -1.17 8.75 -10.68
C VAL A 694 -2.38 7.91 -11.10
N ALA A 695 -2.42 7.45 -12.35
CA ALA A 695 -3.52 6.63 -12.87
C ALA A 695 -3.65 5.30 -12.09
N ASP A 696 -2.54 4.64 -11.81
CA ASP A 696 -2.52 3.39 -11.06
C ASP A 696 -3.03 3.58 -9.62
N TRP A 697 -2.54 4.61 -8.92
CA TRP A 697 -2.93 4.90 -7.54
C TRP A 697 -4.39 5.35 -7.41
N LEU A 698 -4.88 6.17 -8.37
CA LEU A 698 -6.31 6.49 -8.47
C LEU A 698 -7.15 5.25 -8.78
N GLY A 699 -6.66 4.35 -9.63
CA GLY A 699 -7.31 3.08 -9.92
C GLY A 699 -7.51 2.23 -8.67
N VAL A 700 -6.54 2.21 -7.76
CA VAL A 700 -6.66 1.53 -6.46
C VAL A 700 -7.69 2.22 -5.56
N TYR A 701 -7.69 3.56 -5.49
CA TYR A 701 -8.68 4.33 -4.71
C TYR A 701 -10.12 4.02 -5.17
N PHE A 702 -10.40 4.17 -6.46
CA PHE A 702 -11.76 3.94 -6.99
C PHE A 702 -12.20 2.48 -6.86
N ALA A 703 -11.31 1.52 -7.12
CA ALA A 703 -11.64 0.10 -7.00
C ALA A 703 -11.94 -0.30 -5.54
N GLY A 704 -11.19 0.24 -4.57
CA GLY A 704 -11.48 0.05 -3.15
C GLY A 704 -12.85 0.62 -2.75
N GLY A 705 -13.17 1.82 -3.24
CA GLY A 705 -14.50 2.41 -3.06
C GLY A 705 -15.62 1.57 -3.69
N GLU A 706 -15.45 1.10 -4.92
CA GLU A 706 -16.41 0.24 -5.62
C GLU A 706 -16.61 -1.10 -4.89
N GLN A 707 -15.59 -1.59 -4.20
CA GLN A 707 -15.72 -2.82 -3.41
C GLN A 707 -16.76 -2.69 -2.30
N PHE A 708 -16.89 -1.52 -1.66
CA PHE A 708 -17.98 -1.26 -0.71
C PHE A 708 -19.35 -1.33 -1.40
N ALA A 709 -19.50 -0.74 -2.58
CA ALA A 709 -20.73 -0.83 -3.37
C ALA A 709 -21.09 -2.29 -3.71
N ASN A 710 -20.10 -3.11 -4.08
CA ASN A 710 -20.31 -4.54 -4.37
C ASN A 710 -20.69 -5.34 -3.11
N MET A 711 -20.27 -4.92 -1.92
CA MET A 711 -20.72 -5.54 -0.68
C MET A 711 -22.21 -5.30 -0.42
N TYR A 712 -22.72 -4.09 -0.66
CA TYR A 712 -24.15 -3.78 -0.45
C TYR A 712 -25.09 -4.60 -1.33
N LEU A 713 -24.61 -5.10 -2.47
CA LEU A 713 -25.37 -6.06 -3.30
C LEU A 713 -25.54 -7.42 -2.63
N SER A 714 -24.60 -7.80 -1.77
CA SER A 714 -24.61 -9.10 -1.09
C SER A 714 -25.21 -9.01 0.31
N LYS A 715 -24.93 -7.92 1.03
CA LYS A 715 -25.33 -7.72 2.42
C LYS A 715 -25.23 -6.24 2.82
N ASP A 716 -26.14 -5.79 3.67
CA ASP A 716 -25.98 -4.52 4.38
C ASP A 716 -24.80 -4.57 5.37
N ILE A 717 -23.86 -3.64 5.20
CA ILE A 717 -22.61 -3.56 5.97
C ILE A 717 -22.56 -2.34 6.91
N THR A 718 -23.56 -1.47 6.88
CA THR A 718 -23.65 -0.35 7.82
C THR A 718 -24.28 -0.82 9.12
N ASN A 719 -23.87 -0.22 10.24
CA ASN A 719 -24.40 -0.58 11.54
C ASN A 719 -25.81 -0.01 11.75
N SER A 720 -26.66 -0.72 12.50
CA SER A 720 -27.92 -0.14 12.96
C SER A 720 -27.74 0.66 14.25
N VAL A 721 -28.39 1.82 14.34
CA VAL A 721 -28.34 2.74 15.48
C VAL A 721 -29.52 2.56 16.45
N LYS A 722 -30.64 1.98 16.02
CA LYS A 722 -31.76 1.67 16.94
C LYS A 722 -31.39 0.46 17.81
N ARG A 723 -31.50 0.62 19.14
CA ARG A 723 -31.34 -0.49 20.09
C ARG A 723 -32.54 -1.43 19.93
N GLU A 724 -32.31 -2.64 19.42
CA GLU A 724 -33.21 -3.79 19.67
C GLU A 724 -33.45 -3.98 21.18
#